data_AF-A0AAU9WUG2-F1
#
_entry.id   AF-A0AAU9WUG2-F1
#
_cell.length_a   1.000
_cell.length_b   1.000
_cell.length_c   1.000
_cell.angle_alpha   90.00
_cell.angle_beta   90.00
_cell.angle_gamma   90.00
#
_symmetry.space_group_name_H-M   'P 1'
#
loop_
_entity.id
_entity.type
_entity.pdbx_description
1 polymer ?
#
loop_
_entity_poly.entity_id
_entity_poly.type
_entity_poly.pdbx_seq_one_letter_code
_entity_poly.pdbx_strand_id
1 'polypeptide(L)'
;MSSTVRDEDYIKFLQDQVRRLNAVLEEYQKKYLPVQEPEVKGKEPLPPWITNSSILSPLLVEYDNNIKSSQEQAMFLKEELSSLKQKTDHVVQENTRLHEELRKSIEAQMDVMRQGDGSGVEKEVMENMRHQLQLLSQERDSYVDLWQNACNELEKLQEIEREKDGELKGRTRAMTSLQNDLHKARQFAEELQSINKKLRLEHEKFLGTAQTQDQEIDEVRNELRRCKAELKNSRAQNEELRRTLEIMEGQIRDRERERGNEGNKDLPEVDTRMEQLQTTLIALESRLSGTLKEVGRLRSEKAELEERLEVLQKRSSDQEQREFEAIAHVRDSVQMVENAILERDQALVREQQKTQEVGRLQEVINKILREAGKRTREEVDSVRNQCNKNIQKLMEEMHFLELEGAEKQAQLERSLREKAAVEKELEKLYQEGPSEIARAGMTFEELQKRTGLAERTRDEALRRVDSLNSTLRKIETKHEQEKSQGVSEIGELKRRMKQLEEENEEISDNRLQLIDEIDKQKRELLQAKQAKETAEHQCTLEVSSLNQRLEQREREFESRLRNVEEMNRQSVNELREMLNGQQKLGAQWKEESRAVTQKFEQTVNELRQEINKQKRRNDELNGQLNEERQAREELESKLSSSKLSHEKLQSMVVDAETRADAASSQVTTLLNRERQLLQERKLLNREFERLKLEKSRPGYNRIREPPQRLSDLLSTANTGASAHEPAVRLDLMSPRDDGYLRELDGIGSRTSYNGISRDRVIL
;
A
#
# COMPACT_ATOMS: atom_id res chain seq x y z
N MET A 1 -84.75 -2.00 -16.16
CA MET A 1 -83.58 -1.16 -16.49
C MET A 1 -82.52 -1.08 -15.39
N SER A 2 -82.84 -1.12 -14.08
CA SER A 2 -81.78 -1.03 -13.04
C SER A 2 -80.88 -2.28 -12.87
N SER A 3 -81.30 -3.47 -13.31
CA SER A 3 -80.42 -4.66 -13.23
C SER A 3 -79.33 -4.62 -14.31
N THR A 4 -79.74 -4.46 -15.57
CA THR A 4 -78.88 -4.52 -16.75
C THR A 4 -77.68 -3.59 -16.71
N VAL A 5 -77.79 -2.43 -16.05
CA VAL A 5 -76.66 -1.49 -15.87
C VAL A 5 -75.58 -2.09 -14.94
N ARG A 6 -75.98 -2.79 -13.85
CA ARG A 6 -75.02 -3.48 -12.97
C ARG A 6 -74.38 -4.68 -13.67
N ASP A 7 -75.13 -5.39 -14.50
CA ASP A 7 -74.61 -6.49 -15.30
C ASP A 7 -73.60 -5.99 -16.34
N GLU A 8 -73.90 -4.88 -17.03
CA GLU A 8 -72.95 -4.21 -17.94
C GLU A 8 -71.69 -3.69 -17.23
N ASP A 9 -71.81 -3.07 -16.05
CA ASP A 9 -70.67 -2.55 -15.31
C ASP A 9 -69.80 -3.67 -14.71
N TYR A 10 -70.40 -4.81 -14.34
CA TYR A 10 -69.67 -6.02 -13.96
C TYR A 10 -68.96 -6.65 -15.17
N ILE A 11 -69.57 -6.66 -16.36
CA ILE A 11 -68.93 -7.09 -17.61
C ILE A 11 -67.76 -6.15 -17.96
N LYS A 12 -67.90 -4.83 -17.81
CA LYS A 12 -66.80 -3.85 -18.00
C LYS A 12 -65.66 -4.10 -17.00
N PHE A 13 -65.96 -4.37 -15.73
CA PHE A 13 -64.97 -4.72 -14.72
C PHE A 13 -64.20 -6.00 -15.08
N LEU A 14 -64.90 -7.07 -15.49
CA LEU A 14 -64.27 -8.31 -15.93
C LEU A 14 -63.41 -8.11 -17.19
N GLN A 15 -63.87 -7.32 -18.17
CA GLN A 15 -63.09 -6.98 -19.36
C GLN A 15 -61.82 -6.19 -19.02
N ASP A 16 -61.88 -5.23 -18.09
CA ASP A 16 -60.72 -4.46 -17.68
C ASP A 16 -59.74 -5.31 -16.85
N GLN A 17 -60.24 -6.21 -16.01
CA GLN A 17 -59.43 -7.18 -15.28
C GLN A 17 -58.71 -8.15 -16.23
N VAL A 18 -59.39 -8.64 -17.28
CA VAL A 18 -58.77 -9.46 -18.34
C VAL A 18 -57.73 -8.66 -19.13
N ARG A 19 -57.96 -7.38 -19.44
CA ARG A 19 -56.94 -6.53 -20.08
C ARG A 19 -55.70 -6.35 -19.21
N ARG A 20 -55.86 -6.10 -17.91
CA ARG A 20 -54.73 -5.98 -16.96
C ARG A 20 -53.96 -7.29 -16.84
N LEU A 21 -54.66 -8.42 -16.71
CA LEU A 21 -54.04 -9.74 -16.66
C LEU A 21 -53.28 -10.04 -17.95
N ASN A 22 -53.86 -9.79 -19.12
CA ASN A 22 -53.20 -9.98 -20.41
C ASN A 22 -51.99 -9.06 -20.59
N ALA A 23 -52.05 -7.80 -20.12
CA ALA A 23 -50.90 -6.89 -20.16
C ALA A 23 -49.74 -7.37 -19.28
N VAL A 24 -50.04 -7.85 -18.05
CA VAL A 24 -49.04 -8.46 -17.15
C VAL A 24 -48.47 -9.75 -17.76
N LEU A 25 -49.30 -10.54 -18.46
CA LEU A 25 -48.89 -11.77 -19.13
C LEU A 25 -48.02 -11.47 -20.37
N GLU A 26 -48.32 -10.40 -21.11
CA GLU A 26 -47.49 -9.91 -22.23
C GLU A 26 -46.15 -9.34 -21.74
N GLU A 27 -46.12 -8.62 -20.60
CA GLU A 27 -44.86 -8.27 -19.94
C GLU A 27 -44.08 -9.51 -19.51
N TYR A 28 -44.76 -10.53 -18.97
CA TYR A 28 -44.13 -11.81 -18.62
C TYR A 28 -43.53 -12.51 -19.83
N GLN A 29 -44.24 -12.55 -20.97
CA GLN A 29 -43.77 -13.14 -22.23
C GLN A 29 -42.66 -12.33 -22.92
N LYS A 30 -42.60 -11.01 -22.69
CA LYS A 30 -41.47 -10.16 -23.11
C LYS A 30 -40.25 -10.33 -22.21
N LYS A 31 -40.45 -10.56 -20.92
CA LYS A 31 -39.39 -10.73 -19.91
C LYS A 31 -38.83 -12.15 -19.88
N TYR A 32 -39.65 -13.14 -20.23
CA TYR A 32 -39.31 -14.54 -20.40
C TYR A 32 -39.77 -14.97 -21.79
N LEU A 33 -38.84 -14.94 -22.75
CA LEU A 33 -39.02 -15.54 -24.09
C LEU A 33 -39.60 -16.95 -23.94
N PRO A 34 -40.49 -17.40 -24.85
CA PRO A 34 -40.94 -18.79 -24.90
C PRO A 34 -39.72 -19.70 -24.89
N VAL A 35 -39.70 -20.65 -23.95
CA VAL A 35 -38.59 -21.60 -23.80
C VAL A 35 -38.47 -22.37 -25.11
N GLN A 36 -37.40 -22.09 -25.88
CA GLN A 36 -36.99 -22.98 -26.95
C GLN A 36 -36.74 -24.35 -26.31
N GLU A 37 -37.38 -25.39 -26.84
CA GLU A 37 -37.22 -26.75 -26.34
C GLU A 37 -35.71 -27.06 -26.27
N PRO A 38 -35.19 -27.50 -25.12
CA PRO A 38 -33.75 -27.61 -24.93
C PRO A 38 -33.20 -28.63 -25.92
N GLU A 39 -32.20 -28.25 -26.72
CA GLU A 39 -31.43 -29.20 -27.52
C GLU A 39 -30.86 -30.28 -26.59
N VAL A 40 -31.44 -31.48 -26.61
CA VAL A 40 -31.06 -32.58 -25.71
C VAL A 40 -29.71 -33.16 -26.15
N LYS A 41 -28.64 -32.46 -25.81
CA LYS A 41 -27.24 -32.90 -25.93
C LYS A 41 -26.85 -33.80 -24.75
N GLY A 42 -27.75 -34.70 -24.37
CA GLY A 42 -27.55 -35.77 -23.39
C GLY A 42 -27.67 -37.14 -24.06
N LYS A 43 -26.65 -37.99 -23.93
CA LYS A 43 -26.62 -39.32 -24.54
C LYS A 43 -27.30 -40.40 -23.68
N GLU A 44 -28.54 -40.15 -23.30
CA GLU A 44 -29.42 -41.18 -22.72
C GLU A 44 -30.52 -41.51 -23.73
N PRO A 45 -30.73 -42.80 -24.08
CA PRO A 45 -31.78 -43.17 -25.02
C PRO A 45 -33.15 -42.95 -24.37
N LEU A 46 -33.94 -42.04 -24.93
CA LEU A 46 -35.32 -41.79 -24.51
C LEU A 46 -36.11 -43.12 -24.45
N PRO A 47 -36.90 -43.37 -23.39
CA PRO A 47 -37.57 -44.64 -23.15
C PRO A 47 -38.27 -45.23 -24.39
N PRO A 48 -38.20 -46.55 -24.64
CA PRO A 48 -38.70 -47.16 -25.88
C PRO A 48 -40.18 -46.87 -26.19
N TRP A 49 -41.01 -46.59 -25.18
CA TRP A 49 -42.43 -46.26 -25.36
C TRP A 49 -42.67 -44.81 -25.86
N ILE A 50 -41.70 -43.90 -25.72
CA ILE A 50 -41.73 -42.55 -26.30
C ILE A 50 -41.18 -42.59 -27.73
N THR A 51 -40.09 -43.31 -27.95
CA THR A 51 -39.38 -43.34 -29.24
C THR A 51 -39.99 -44.29 -30.27
N ASN A 52 -40.71 -45.34 -29.84
CA ASN A 52 -41.34 -46.28 -30.75
C ASN A 52 -42.80 -45.90 -31.03
N SER A 53 -43.04 -45.32 -32.20
CA SER A 53 -44.38 -44.91 -32.67
C SER A 53 -45.43 -46.03 -32.63
N SER A 54 -45.02 -47.30 -32.76
CA SER A 54 -45.93 -48.46 -32.64
C SER A 54 -46.47 -48.70 -31.23
N ILE A 55 -45.84 -48.13 -30.20
CA ILE A 55 -46.28 -48.20 -28.79
C ILE A 55 -46.99 -46.90 -28.39
N LEU A 56 -46.43 -45.75 -28.80
CA LEU A 56 -46.98 -44.44 -28.46
C LEU A 56 -48.34 -44.18 -29.12
N SER A 57 -48.53 -44.56 -30.39
CA SER A 57 -49.76 -44.25 -31.13
C SER A 57 -51.00 -44.99 -30.58
N PRO A 58 -50.96 -46.31 -30.27
CA PRO A 58 -52.07 -46.97 -29.59
C PRO A 58 -52.32 -46.41 -28.18
N LEU A 59 -51.27 -46.10 -27.43
CA LEU A 59 -51.40 -45.55 -26.07
C LEU A 59 -52.08 -44.18 -26.05
N LEU A 60 -51.72 -43.29 -26.98
CA LEU A 60 -52.39 -41.99 -27.15
C LEU A 60 -53.85 -42.16 -27.59
N VAL A 61 -54.16 -43.12 -28.47
CA VAL A 61 -55.54 -43.43 -28.87
C VAL A 61 -56.37 -43.92 -27.69
N GLU A 62 -55.82 -44.77 -26.82
CA GLU A 62 -56.52 -45.20 -25.59
C GLU A 62 -56.72 -44.04 -24.60
N TYR A 63 -55.74 -43.14 -24.44
CA TYR A 63 -55.94 -41.92 -23.64
C TYR A 63 -57.01 -41.00 -24.25
N ASP A 64 -57.01 -40.77 -25.56
CA ASP A 64 -58.05 -40.00 -26.26
C ASP A 64 -59.44 -40.65 -26.12
N ASN A 65 -59.53 -41.98 -26.18
CA ASN A 65 -60.77 -42.73 -25.98
C ASN A 65 -61.27 -42.63 -24.54
N ASN A 66 -60.38 -42.72 -23.55
CA ASN A 66 -60.71 -42.55 -22.14
C ASN A 66 -61.14 -41.10 -21.81
N ILE A 67 -60.48 -40.10 -22.43
CA ILE A 67 -60.87 -38.69 -22.35
C ILE A 67 -62.26 -38.47 -22.96
N LYS A 68 -62.56 -39.05 -24.12
CA LYS A 68 -63.91 -38.99 -24.74
C LYS A 68 -64.96 -39.67 -23.85
N SER A 69 -64.71 -40.88 -23.37
CA SER A 69 -65.60 -41.59 -22.44
C SER A 69 -65.88 -40.78 -21.17
N SER A 70 -64.86 -40.13 -20.61
CA SER A 70 -65.00 -39.23 -19.46
C SER A 70 -65.80 -37.96 -19.79
N GLN A 71 -65.65 -37.40 -20.99
CA GLN A 71 -66.43 -36.25 -21.46
C GLN A 71 -67.89 -36.62 -21.75
N GLU A 72 -68.15 -37.80 -22.32
CA GLU A 72 -69.48 -38.34 -22.57
C GLU A 72 -70.21 -38.63 -21.25
N GLN A 73 -69.54 -39.22 -20.26
CA GLN A 73 -70.08 -39.39 -18.90
C GLN A 73 -70.38 -38.05 -18.22
N ALA A 74 -69.48 -37.06 -18.34
CA ALA A 74 -69.70 -35.73 -17.79
C ALA A 74 -70.87 -34.98 -18.47
N MET A 75 -71.07 -35.19 -19.78
CA MET A 75 -72.24 -34.68 -20.50
C MET A 75 -73.54 -35.39 -20.08
N PHE A 76 -73.53 -36.71 -19.98
CA PHE A 76 -74.68 -37.50 -19.52
C PHE A 76 -75.13 -37.09 -18.11
N LEU A 77 -74.21 -37.02 -17.14
CA LEU A 77 -74.51 -36.59 -15.77
C LEU A 77 -75.04 -35.15 -15.71
N LYS A 78 -74.56 -34.27 -16.60
CA LYS A 78 -75.04 -32.88 -16.72
C LYS A 78 -76.46 -32.82 -17.30
N GLU A 79 -76.80 -33.69 -18.25
CA GLU A 79 -78.15 -33.83 -18.79
C GLU A 79 -79.11 -34.43 -17.75
N GLU A 80 -78.70 -35.47 -17.02
CA GLU A 80 -79.47 -36.02 -15.89
C GLU A 80 -79.72 -34.96 -14.80
N LEU A 81 -78.69 -34.22 -14.38
CA LEU A 81 -78.85 -33.10 -13.43
C LEU A 81 -79.80 -32.02 -13.95
N SER A 82 -79.82 -31.74 -15.25
CA SER A 82 -80.79 -30.80 -15.85
C SER A 82 -82.23 -31.36 -15.83
N SER A 83 -82.40 -32.66 -16.08
CA SER A 83 -83.70 -33.35 -16.02
C SER A 83 -84.22 -33.45 -14.59
N LEU A 84 -83.35 -33.79 -13.63
CA LEU A 84 -83.66 -33.80 -12.20
C LEU A 84 -84.04 -32.41 -11.72
N LYS A 85 -83.29 -31.36 -12.12
CA LYS A 85 -83.65 -29.99 -11.78
C LYS A 85 -85.04 -29.62 -12.33
N GLN A 86 -85.35 -29.91 -13.58
CA GLN A 86 -86.69 -29.64 -14.13
C GLN A 86 -87.81 -30.40 -13.39
N LYS A 87 -87.56 -31.65 -12.97
CA LYS A 87 -88.50 -32.42 -12.14
C LYS A 87 -88.69 -31.79 -10.75
N THR A 88 -87.60 -31.35 -10.10
CA THR A 88 -87.66 -30.64 -8.82
C THR A 88 -88.39 -29.30 -8.96
N ASP A 89 -88.07 -28.49 -9.98
CA ASP A 89 -88.75 -27.22 -10.25
C ASP A 89 -90.26 -27.43 -10.51
N HIS A 90 -90.65 -28.53 -11.18
CA HIS A 90 -92.05 -28.90 -11.38
C HIS A 90 -92.74 -29.34 -10.08
N VAL A 91 -92.11 -30.19 -9.26
CA VAL A 91 -92.63 -30.61 -7.95
C VAL A 91 -92.76 -29.41 -7.00
N VAL A 92 -91.84 -28.45 -7.04
CA VAL A 92 -91.95 -27.18 -6.28
C VAL A 92 -93.14 -26.34 -6.76
N GLN A 93 -93.38 -26.25 -8.07
CA GLN A 93 -94.56 -25.54 -8.62
C GLN A 93 -95.88 -26.26 -8.30
N GLU A 94 -95.92 -27.59 -8.33
CA GLU A 94 -97.08 -28.36 -7.91
C GLU A 94 -97.34 -28.22 -6.41
N ASN A 95 -96.30 -28.31 -5.57
CA ASN A 95 -96.43 -28.21 -4.12
C ASN A 95 -96.83 -26.79 -3.67
N THR A 96 -96.27 -25.74 -4.28
CA THR A 96 -96.74 -24.35 -4.03
C THR A 96 -98.19 -24.16 -4.46
N ARG A 97 -98.61 -24.68 -5.61
CA ARG A 97 -100.01 -24.66 -6.05
C ARG A 97 -100.92 -25.41 -5.08
N LEU A 98 -100.54 -26.61 -4.64
CA LEU A 98 -101.30 -27.42 -3.69
C LEU A 98 -101.40 -26.77 -2.30
N HIS A 99 -100.32 -26.15 -1.81
CA HIS A 99 -100.35 -25.33 -0.59
C HIS A 99 -101.30 -24.13 -0.73
N GLU A 100 -101.40 -23.52 -1.91
CA GLU A 100 -102.27 -22.37 -2.13
C GLU A 100 -103.74 -22.76 -2.37
N GLU A 101 -104.00 -23.93 -2.97
CA GLU A 101 -105.32 -24.57 -3.01
C GLU A 101 -105.78 -24.98 -1.60
N LEU A 102 -104.89 -25.59 -0.80
CA LEU A 102 -105.15 -25.95 0.59
C LEU A 102 -105.40 -24.73 1.47
N ARG A 103 -104.60 -23.65 1.31
CA ARG A 103 -104.84 -22.37 1.99
C ARG A 103 -106.24 -21.83 1.68
N LYS A 104 -106.63 -21.76 0.40
CA LYS A 104 -107.95 -21.27 -0.02
C LYS A 104 -109.08 -22.17 0.52
N SER A 105 -108.86 -23.47 0.63
CA SER A 105 -109.80 -24.41 1.27
C SER A 105 -109.95 -24.16 2.77
N ILE A 106 -108.84 -23.90 3.48
CA ILE A 106 -108.85 -23.56 4.91
C ILE A 106 -109.47 -22.18 5.16
N GLU A 107 -109.17 -21.19 4.32
CA GLU A 107 -109.79 -19.85 4.37
C GLU A 107 -111.32 -19.96 4.16
N ALA A 108 -111.78 -20.75 3.17
CA ALA A 108 -113.21 -21.02 2.97
C ALA A 108 -113.86 -21.77 4.15
N GLN A 109 -113.18 -22.75 4.75
CA GLN A 109 -113.66 -23.44 5.95
C GLN A 109 -113.73 -22.51 7.17
N MET A 110 -112.77 -21.59 7.33
CA MET A 110 -112.82 -20.58 8.39
C MET A 110 -113.91 -19.52 8.18
N ASP A 111 -114.23 -19.15 6.93
CA ASP A 111 -115.36 -18.26 6.65
C ASP A 111 -116.72 -18.95 6.89
N VAL A 112 -116.82 -20.27 6.68
CA VAL A 112 -117.97 -21.06 7.12
C VAL A 112 -118.04 -21.13 8.66
N MET A 113 -116.92 -21.38 9.35
CA MET A 113 -116.87 -21.34 10.82
C MET A 113 -117.18 -19.95 11.40
N ARG A 114 -116.93 -18.86 10.67
CA ARG A 114 -117.34 -17.49 11.05
C ARG A 114 -118.85 -17.22 10.96
N GLN A 115 -119.62 -18.12 10.35
CA GLN A 115 -121.07 -17.98 10.15
C GLN A 115 -121.90 -19.05 10.87
N GLY A 116 -121.27 -20.04 11.51
CA GLY A 116 -121.92 -21.01 12.39
C GLY A 116 -121.93 -20.53 13.84
N ASP A 117 -123.07 -20.65 14.52
CA ASP A 117 -123.17 -20.40 15.97
C ASP A 117 -122.84 -21.68 16.75
N GLY A 118 -122.01 -21.55 17.79
CA GLY A 118 -121.03 -22.59 18.11
C GLY A 118 -121.55 -23.90 18.74
N SER A 119 -121.02 -25.03 18.28
CA SER A 119 -121.30 -26.39 18.72
C SER A 119 -120.08 -27.09 19.34
N GLY A 120 -120.30 -28.08 20.21
CA GLY A 120 -119.23 -28.74 20.98
C GLY A 120 -118.12 -29.38 20.12
N VAL A 121 -118.45 -29.80 18.89
CA VAL A 121 -117.52 -30.40 17.92
C VAL A 121 -116.39 -29.44 17.55
N GLU A 122 -116.65 -28.12 17.51
CA GLU A 122 -115.62 -27.12 17.21
C GLU A 122 -114.51 -27.09 18.26
N LYS A 123 -114.81 -27.38 19.53
CA LYS A 123 -113.77 -27.43 20.58
C LYS A 123 -112.84 -28.62 20.36
N GLU A 124 -113.39 -29.80 20.09
CA GLU A 124 -112.62 -31.03 19.88
C GLU A 124 -111.78 -30.95 18.60
N VAL A 125 -112.34 -30.39 17.52
CA VAL A 125 -111.60 -30.08 16.28
C VAL A 125 -110.51 -29.05 16.53
N MET A 126 -110.79 -27.94 17.23
CA MET A 126 -109.79 -26.91 17.57
C MET A 126 -108.68 -27.43 18.49
N GLU A 127 -108.98 -28.35 19.40
CA GLU A 127 -108.01 -28.98 20.29
C GLU A 127 -107.10 -29.96 19.53
N ASN A 128 -107.67 -30.72 18.59
CA ASN A 128 -106.91 -31.57 17.69
C ASN A 128 -106.03 -30.75 16.71
N MET A 129 -106.57 -29.66 16.14
CA MET A 129 -105.78 -28.69 15.34
C MET A 129 -104.63 -28.08 16.15
N ARG A 130 -104.86 -27.71 17.41
CA ARG A 130 -103.79 -27.21 18.31
C ARG A 130 -102.72 -28.27 18.55
N HIS A 131 -103.11 -29.53 18.75
CA HIS A 131 -102.15 -30.62 18.94
C HIS A 131 -101.32 -30.86 17.66
N GLN A 132 -101.94 -30.87 16.48
CA GLN A 132 -101.23 -30.94 15.21
C GLN A 132 -100.28 -29.75 14.99
N LEU A 133 -100.71 -28.53 15.29
CA LEU A 133 -99.84 -27.34 15.24
C LEU A 133 -98.69 -27.39 16.26
N GLN A 134 -98.90 -28.01 17.42
CA GLN A 134 -97.84 -28.23 18.41
C GLN A 134 -96.81 -29.25 17.92
N LEU A 135 -97.25 -30.37 17.34
CA LEU A 135 -96.37 -31.38 16.73
C LEU A 135 -95.59 -30.77 15.56
N LEU A 136 -96.25 -30.06 14.64
CA LEU A 136 -95.59 -29.36 13.53
C LEU A 136 -94.62 -28.27 14.00
N SER A 137 -94.87 -27.63 15.15
CA SER A 137 -93.87 -26.72 15.75
C SER A 137 -92.66 -27.50 16.26
N GLN A 138 -92.86 -28.60 16.98
CA GLN A 138 -91.76 -29.44 17.49
C GLN A 138 -90.92 -30.04 16.36
N GLU A 139 -91.56 -30.51 15.29
CA GLU A 139 -90.88 -30.93 14.06
C GLU A 139 -90.09 -29.78 13.45
N ARG A 140 -90.70 -28.62 13.20
CA ARG A 140 -90.00 -27.41 12.70
C ARG A 140 -88.78 -27.08 13.55
N ASP A 141 -88.93 -27.05 14.87
CA ASP A 141 -87.88 -26.65 15.78
C ASP A 141 -86.73 -27.67 15.77
N SER A 142 -87.02 -28.98 15.69
CA SER A 142 -85.99 -30.00 15.46
C SER A 142 -85.30 -29.89 14.09
N TYR A 143 -86.01 -29.51 13.02
CA TYR A 143 -85.42 -29.26 11.71
C TYR A 143 -84.52 -28.00 11.72
N VAL A 144 -84.87 -26.97 12.50
CA VAL A 144 -84.03 -25.77 12.69
C VAL A 144 -82.77 -26.13 13.47
N ASP A 145 -82.86 -26.92 14.55
CA ASP A 145 -81.69 -27.40 15.29
C ASP A 145 -80.75 -28.24 14.41
N LEU A 146 -81.30 -29.17 13.62
CA LEU A 146 -80.51 -29.99 12.67
C LEU A 146 -79.86 -29.14 11.58
N TRP A 147 -80.59 -28.17 11.00
CA TRP A 147 -80.07 -27.25 9.99
C TRP A 147 -78.97 -26.34 10.56
N GLN A 148 -79.15 -25.81 11.77
CA GLN A 148 -78.16 -24.97 12.42
C GLN A 148 -76.90 -25.76 12.81
N ASN A 149 -77.04 -27.01 13.25
CA ASN A 149 -75.89 -27.90 13.45
C ASN A 149 -75.13 -28.18 12.14
N ALA A 150 -75.83 -28.46 11.04
CA ALA A 150 -75.20 -28.64 9.73
C ALA A 150 -74.48 -27.36 9.25
N CYS A 151 -75.03 -26.17 9.51
CA CYS A 151 -74.34 -24.90 9.23
C CYS A 151 -73.07 -24.74 10.09
N ASN A 152 -73.15 -25.02 11.40
CA ASN A 152 -72.01 -24.99 12.31
C ASN A 152 -70.89 -26.00 11.92
N GLU A 153 -71.25 -27.13 11.30
CA GLU A 153 -70.28 -28.10 10.78
C GLU A 153 -69.64 -27.63 9.47
N LEU A 154 -70.42 -27.05 8.54
CA LEU A 154 -69.90 -26.45 7.32
C LEU A 154 -68.95 -25.27 7.61
N GLU A 155 -69.23 -24.43 8.61
CA GLU A 155 -68.33 -23.35 9.01
C GLU A 155 -66.97 -23.88 9.53
N LYS A 156 -66.98 -24.91 10.38
CA LYS A 156 -65.75 -25.59 10.86
C LYS A 156 -64.96 -26.22 9.72
N LEU A 157 -65.63 -26.87 8.76
CA LEU A 157 -64.97 -27.46 7.59
C LEU A 157 -64.31 -26.38 6.70
N GLN A 158 -64.98 -25.24 6.49
CA GLN A 158 -64.37 -24.10 5.78
C GLN A 158 -63.22 -23.45 6.58
N GLU A 159 -63.26 -23.45 7.91
CA GLU A 159 -62.15 -22.96 8.74
C GLU A 159 -60.92 -23.87 8.60
N ILE A 160 -61.10 -25.19 8.68
CA ILE A 160 -60.06 -26.19 8.41
C ILE A 160 -59.51 -26.04 6.98
N GLU A 161 -60.38 -25.82 5.98
CA GLU A 161 -59.95 -25.56 4.60
C GLU A 161 -59.05 -24.32 4.52
N ARG A 162 -59.45 -23.20 5.14
CA ARG A 162 -58.65 -21.95 5.21
C ARG A 162 -57.32 -22.14 5.93
N GLU A 163 -57.27 -22.93 7.00
CA GLU A 163 -56.02 -23.30 7.67
C GLU A 163 -55.10 -24.09 6.75
N LYS A 164 -55.62 -25.11 6.05
CA LYS A 164 -54.83 -25.92 5.10
C LYS A 164 -54.35 -25.10 3.91
N ASP A 165 -55.18 -24.20 3.42
CA ASP A 165 -54.83 -23.24 2.36
C ASP A 165 -53.74 -22.26 2.84
N GLY A 166 -53.75 -21.88 4.13
CA GLY A 166 -52.69 -21.15 4.81
C GLY A 166 -51.38 -21.93 4.95
N GLU A 167 -51.45 -23.20 5.40
CA GLU A 167 -50.30 -24.11 5.46
C GLU A 167 -49.66 -24.30 4.09
N LEU A 168 -50.47 -24.55 3.05
CA LEU A 168 -50.00 -24.73 1.67
C LEU A 168 -49.28 -23.47 1.18
N LYS A 169 -49.88 -22.29 1.34
CA LYS A 169 -49.23 -21.00 0.99
C LYS A 169 -47.94 -20.77 1.80
N GLY A 170 -47.87 -21.21 3.04
CA GLY A 170 -46.65 -21.25 3.85
C GLY A 170 -45.57 -22.16 3.26
N ARG A 171 -45.92 -23.41 2.94
CA ARG A 171 -45.03 -24.40 2.31
C ARG A 171 -44.53 -23.92 0.94
N THR A 172 -45.38 -23.31 0.11
CA THR A 172 -44.98 -22.73 -1.19
C THR A 172 -43.95 -21.61 -1.00
N ARG A 173 -44.16 -20.70 -0.04
CA ARG A 173 -43.18 -19.64 0.27
C ARG A 173 -41.84 -20.22 0.72
N ALA A 174 -41.85 -21.19 1.63
CA ALA A 174 -40.64 -21.89 2.09
C ALA A 174 -39.90 -22.58 0.93
N MET A 175 -40.63 -23.29 0.06
CA MET A 175 -40.08 -23.92 -1.15
C MET A 175 -39.42 -22.89 -2.08
N THR A 176 -40.07 -21.75 -2.34
CA THR A 176 -39.46 -20.69 -3.17
C THR A 176 -38.22 -20.05 -2.53
N SER A 177 -38.14 -19.96 -1.20
CA SER A 177 -36.90 -19.52 -0.52
C SER A 177 -35.78 -20.53 -0.72
N LEU A 178 -36.04 -21.81 -0.44
CA LEU A 178 -35.06 -22.89 -0.61
C LEU A 178 -34.58 -22.99 -2.08
N GLN A 179 -35.46 -22.79 -3.05
CA GLN A 179 -35.11 -22.76 -4.47
C GLN A 179 -34.21 -21.57 -4.83
N ASN A 180 -34.46 -20.39 -4.25
CA ASN A 180 -33.59 -19.21 -4.40
C ASN A 180 -32.23 -19.40 -3.73
N ASP A 181 -32.19 -20.02 -2.55
CA ASP A 181 -30.95 -20.27 -1.82
C ASP A 181 -30.10 -21.37 -2.49
N LEU A 182 -30.74 -22.39 -3.06
CA LEU A 182 -30.11 -23.37 -3.95
C LEU A 182 -29.51 -22.73 -5.22
N HIS A 183 -30.17 -21.71 -5.79
CA HIS A 183 -29.64 -20.98 -6.93
C HIS A 183 -28.38 -20.19 -6.57
N LYS A 184 -28.36 -19.48 -5.43
CA LYS A 184 -27.16 -18.79 -4.90
C LYS A 184 -26.02 -19.79 -4.65
N ALA A 185 -26.32 -20.95 -4.05
CA ALA A 185 -25.33 -21.98 -3.79
C ALA A 185 -24.68 -22.54 -5.07
N ARG A 186 -25.46 -22.67 -6.16
CA ARG A 186 -24.93 -23.04 -7.49
C ARG A 186 -24.03 -21.95 -8.07
N GLN A 187 -24.44 -20.68 -8.00
CA GLN A 187 -23.61 -19.55 -8.45
C GLN A 187 -22.24 -19.52 -7.73
N PHE A 188 -22.23 -19.64 -6.40
CA PHE A 188 -20.97 -19.71 -5.64
C PHE A 188 -20.11 -20.94 -6.00
N ALA A 189 -20.73 -22.08 -6.31
CA ALA A 189 -19.99 -23.26 -6.77
C ALA A 189 -19.35 -23.05 -8.15
N GLU A 190 -20.04 -22.38 -9.07
CA GLU A 190 -19.53 -22.01 -10.41
C GLU A 190 -18.38 -20.98 -10.32
N GLU A 191 -18.51 -19.97 -9.44
CA GLU A 191 -17.45 -19.01 -9.13
C GLU A 191 -16.20 -19.70 -8.55
N LEU A 192 -16.38 -20.59 -7.57
CA LEU A 192 -15.29 -21.37 -6.98
C LEU A 192 -14.61 -22.29 -8.00
N GLN A 193 -15.35 -22.91 -8.92
CA GLN A 193 -14.77 -23.69 -10.02
C GLN A 193 -13.96 -22.80 -10.99
N SER A 194 -14.46 -21.60 -11.30
CA SER A 194 -13.76 -20.61 -12.13
C SER A 194 -12.43 -20.16 -11.49
N ILE A 195 -12.45 -19.87 -10.18
CA ILE A 195 -11.24 -19.51 -9.42
C ILE A 195 -10.27 -20.70 -9.36
N ASN A 196 -10.75 -21.92 -9.08
CA ASN A 196 -9.89 -23.11 -9.02
C ASN A 196 -9.23 -23.42 -10.38
N LYS A 197 -9.96 -23.19 -11.49
CA LYS A 197 -9.40 -23.30 -12.86
C LYS A 197 -8.30 -22.26 -13.13
N LYS A 198 -8.46 -21.01 -12.67
CA LYS A 198 -7.41 -19.98 -12.78
C LYS A 198 -6.16 -20.36 -11.99
N LEU A 199 -6.33 -20.74 -10.72
CA LEU A 199 -5.22 -21.17 -9.86
C LEU A 199 -4.45 -22.38 -10.42
N ARG A 200 -5.13 -23.33 -11.07
CA ARG A 200 -4.46 -24.45 -11.78
C ARG A 200 -3.62 -23.97 -12.95
N LEU A 201 -4.12 -23.04 -13.78
CA LEU A 201 -3.37 -22.46 -14.90
C LEU A 201 -2.19 -21.58 -14.43
N GLU A 202 -2.27 -20.99 -13.23
CA GLU A 202 -1.16 -20.27 -12.61
C GLU A 202 -0.11 -21.23 -12.05
N HIS A 203 -0.53 -22.30 -11.36
CA HIS A 203 0.36 -23.35 -10.88
C HIS A 203 1.10 -24.06 -12.03
N GLU A 204 0.42 -24.34 -13.14
CA GLU A 204 1.00 -24.91 -14.36
C GLU A 204 2.08 -23.99 -14.97
N LYS A 205 1.85 -22.67 -14.99
CA LYS A 205 2.87 -21.68 -15.40
C LYS A 205 4.06 -21.66 -14.44
N PHE A 206 3.82 -21.67 -13.12
CA PHE A 206 4.90 -21.67 -12.13
C PHE A 206 5.76 -22.93 -12.22
N LEU A 207 5.14 -24.10 -12.45
CA LEU A 207 5.84 -25.36 -12.71
C LEU A 207 6.69 -25.27 -13.99
N GLY A 208 6.16 -24.69 -15.06
CA GLY A 208 6.91 -24.41 -16.28
C GLY A 208 8.13 -23.51 -16.04
N THR A 209 7.98 -22.41 -15.29
CA THR A 209 9.11 -21.52 -14.96
C THR A 209 10.16 -22.16 -14.05
N ALA A 210 9.75 -23.06 -13.15
CA ALA A 210 10.69 -23.85 -12.35
C ALA A 210 11.48 -24.82 -13.23
N GLN A 211 10.81 -25.52 -14.16
CA GLN A 211 11.46 -26.43 -15.11
C GLN A 211 12.47 -25.72 -16.03
N THR A 212 12.21 -24.48 -16.46
CA THR A 212 13.20 -23.71 -17.22
C THR A 212 14.37 -23.26 -16.34
N GLN A 213 14.14 -22.89 -15.08
CA GLN A 213 15.22 -22.52 -14.15
C GLN A 213 16.10 -23.72 -13.79
N ASP A 214 15.53 -24.92 -13.60
CA ASP A 214 16.30 -26.15 -13.41
C ASP A 214 17.19 -26.48 -14.63
N GLN A 215 16.68 -26.24 -15.85
CA GLN A 215 17.45 -26.40 -17.09
C GLN A 215 18.61 -25.39 -17.17
N GLU A 216 18.36 -24.09 -16.93
CA GLU A 216 19.38 -23.04 -16.88
C GLU A 216 20.46 -23.36 -15.82
N ILE A 217 20.06 -23.85 -14.64
CA ILE A 217 20.96 -24.26 -13.56
C ILE A 217 21.84 -25.44 -14.00
N ASP A 218 21.30 -26.45 -14.68
CA ASP A 218 22.07 -27.60 -15.17
C ASP A 218 22.98 -27.25 -16.36
N GLU A 219 22.57 -26.32 -17.23
CA GLU A 219 23.44 -25.73 -18.25
C GLU A 219 24.65 -25.01 -17.62
N VAL A 220 24.43 -24.10 -16.67
CA VAL A 220 25.51 -23.42 -15.93
C VAL A 220 26.40 -24.42 -15.16
N ARG A 221 25.82 -25.49 -14.58
CA ARG A 221 26.60 -26.59 -13.96
C ARG A 221 27.42 -27.37 -14.99
N ASN A 222 26.97 -27.51 -16.24
CA ASN A 222 27.71 -28.14 -17.33
C ASN A 222 28.87 -27.23 -17.81
N GLU A 223 28.62 -25.93 -17.96
CA GLU A 223 29.66 -24.94 -18.29
C GLU A 223 30.74 -24.86 -17.22
N LEU A 224 30.36 -24.78 -15.94
CA LEU A 224 31.31 -24.79 -14.82
C LEU A 224 32.17 -26.06 -14.80
N ARG A 225 31.63 -27.21 -15.24
CA ARG A 225 32.39 -28.46 -15.41
C ARG A 225 33.38 -28.37 -16.58
N ARG A 226 32.99 -27.78 -17.71
CA ARG A 226 33.87 -27.51 -18.86
C ARG A 226 35.03 -26.58 -18.47
N CYS A 227 34.75 -25.41 -17.89
CA CYS A 227 35.79 -24.45 -17.51
C CYS A 227 36.73 -24.99 -16.41
N LYS A 228 36.25 -25.85 -15.50
CA LYS A 228 37.12 -26.56 -14.54
C LYS A 228 38.08 -27.55 -15.22
N ALA A 229 37.66 -28.21 -16.30
CA ALA A 229 38.52 -29.10 -17.09
C ALA A 229 39.56 -28.29 -17.89
N GLU A 230 39.15 -27.20 -18.53
CA GLU A 230 40.03 -26.27 -19.25
C GLU A 230 41.10 -25.68 -18.32
N LEU A 231 40.71 -25.18 -17.14
CA LEU A 231 41.63 -24.68 -16.12
C LEU A 231 42.64 -25.74 -15.66
N LYS A 232 42.22 -27.02 -15.55
CA LYS A 232 43.14 -28.13 -15.22
C LYS A 232 44.16 -28.35 -16.34
N ASN A 233 43.73 -28.30 -17.60
CA ASN A 233 44.62 -28.46 -18.76
C ASN A 233 45.62 -27.31 -18.85
N SER A 234 45.18 -26.06 -18.70
CA SER A 234 46.07 -24.88 -18.69
C SER A 234 47.04 -24.88 -17.50
N ARG A 235 46.66 -25.42 -16.34
CA ARG A 235 47.58 -25.63 -15.21
C ARG A 235 48.67 -26.65 -15.56
N ALA A 236 48.31 -27.80 -16.14
CA ALA A 236 49.29 -28.80 -16.58
C ALA A 236 50.29 -28.24 -17.60
N GLN A 237 49.81 -27.45 -18.57
CA GLN A 237 50.67 -26.74 -19.54
C GLN A 237 51.63 -25.75 -18.85
N ASN A 238 51.16 -25.00 -17.84
CA ASN A 238 52.02 -24.08 -17.08
C ASN A 238 53.08 -24.82 -16.25
N GLU A 239 52.77 -26.00 -15.69
CA GLU A 239 53.77 -26.83 -15.01
C GLU A 239 54.81 -27.38 -15.98
N GLU A 240 54.41 -27.80 -17.19
CA GLU A 240 55.32 -28.26 -18.23
C GLU A 240 56.28 -27.13 -18.66
N LEU A 241 55.77 -25.93 -18.91
CA LEU A 241 56.58 -24.75 -19.19
C LEU A 241 57.56 -24.41 -18.05
N ARG A 242 57.13 -24.50 -16.78
CA ARG A 242 58.03 -24.30 -15.62
C ARG A 242 59.19 -25.31 -15.60
N ARG A 243 58.92 -26.60 -15.83
CA ARG A 243 59.97 -27.63 -15.92
C ARG A 243 60.98 -27.32 -17.03
N THR A 244 60.55 -26.77 -18.17
CA THR A 244 61.49 -26.36 -19.23
C THR A 244 62.36 -25.15 -18.86
N LEU A 245 61.85 -24.20 -18.06
CA LEU A 245 62.62 -23.07 -17.55
C LEU A 245 63.68 -23.52 -16.55
N GLU A 246 63.31 -24.36 -15.57
CA GLU A 246 64.23 -24.91 -14.56
C GLU A 246 65.43 -25.63 -15.19
N ILE A 247 65.22 -26.37 -16.28
CA ILE A 247 66.27 -27.04 -17.04
C ILE A 247 67.23 -26.02 -17.71
N MET A 248 66.70 -24.93 -18.29
CA MET A 248 67.54 -23.89 -18.91
C MET A 248 68.34 -23.10 -17.88
N GLU A 249 67.77 -22.81 -16.70
CA GLU A 249 68.50 -22.15 -15.61
C GLU A 249 69.66 -22.97 -15.04
N GLY A 250 69.55 -24.31 -15.04
CA GLY A 250 70.65 -25.20 -14.64
C GLY A 250 71.86 -25.05 -15.58
N GLN A 251 71.60 -25.09 -16.90
CA GLN A 251 72.63 -24.99 -17.93
C GLN A 251 73.40 -23.65 -17.92
N ILE A 252 72.78 -22.57 -17.45
CA ILE A 252 73.45 -21.27 -17.25
C ILE A 252 74.39 -21.36 -16.03
N ARG A 253 73.88 -21.84 -14.89
CA ARG A 253 74.62 -21.93 -13.63
C ARG A 253 75.85 -22.84 -13.70
N ASP A 254 75.89 -23.81 -14.61
CA ASP A 254 77.06 -24.65 -14.85
C ASP A 254 78.16 -23.90 -15.64
N ARG A 255 77.79 -23.16 -16.70
CA ARG A 255 78.74 -22.35 -17.50
C ARG A 255 79.41 -21.22 -16.71
N GLU A 256 78.74 -20.72 -15.68
CA GLU A 256 79.28 -19.65 -14.83
C GLU A 256 80.39 -20.14 -13.88
N ARG A 257 80.43 -21.45 -13.55
CA ARG A 257 81.41 -22.02 -12.60
C ARG A 257 82.79 -22.32 -13.21
N GLU A 258 82.91 -22.41 -14.53
CA GLU A 258 84.17 -22.79 -15.19
C GLU A 258 85.15 -21.61 -15.41
N ARG A 259 84.77 -20.37 -15.04
CA ARG A 259 85.35 -19.16 -15.64
C ARG A 259 86.16 -18.22 -14.72
N GLY A 260 86.71 -18.71 -13.61
CA GLY A 260 87.54 -17.89 -12.72
C GLY A 260 88.51 -18.65 -11.81
N ASN A 261 89.81 -18.57 -12.09
CA ASN A 261 90.88 -18.80 -11.11
C ASN A 261 92.24 -18.22 -11.57
N GLU A 262 92.64 -17.12 -10.95
CA GLU A 262 93.97 -16.47 -10.93
C GLU A 262 93.94 -15.35 -9.85
N GLY A 263 95.04 -14.75 -9.38
CA GLY A 263 96.44 -14.88 -9.80
C GLY A 263 97.42 -14.71 -8.61
N ASN A 264 98.47 -13.88 -8.73
CA ASN A 264 99.50 -13.76 -7.69
C ASN A 264 100.21 -12.36 -7.60
N LYS A 265 100.45 -11.93 -6.34
CA LYS A 265 101.72 -11.39 -5.75
C LYS A 265 102.20 -9.91 -5.82
N ASP A 266 102.39 -9.39 -4.60
CA ASP A 266 103.61 -8.83 -3.94
C ASP A 266 104.24 -7.44 -4.28
N LEU A 267 104.08 -6.49 -3.33
CA LEU A 267 105.10 -5.58 -2.71
C LEU A 267 105.78 -4.43 -3.54
N PRO A 268 106.39 -3.38 -2.90
CA PRO A 268 106.00 -2.59 -1.70
C PRO A 268 106.27 -1.05 -1.80
N GLU A 269 106.23 -0.34 -0.66
CA GLU A 269 106.92 0.94 -0.32
C GLU A 269 106.56 2.27 -1.04
N VAL A 270 105.56 3.00 -0.51
CA VAL A 270 105.50 4.50 -0.52
C VAL A 270 104.97 5.02 0.84
N ASP A 271 105.39 4.39 1.94
CA ASP A 271 104.79 4.54 3.25
C ASP A 271 105.31 5.76 4.04
N THR A 272 104.42 6.76 4.25
CA THR A 272 104.42 7.78 5.33
C THR A 272 103.39 8.86 5.04
N ARG A 273 103.33 9.36 3.79
CA ARG A 273 102.35 10.37 3.37
C ARG A 273 101.18 9.77 2.58
N MET A 274 101.38 8.61 1.96
CA MET A 274 100.28 7.76 1.53
C MET A 274 99.58 7.18 2.76
N GLU A 275 100.32 6.63 3.74
CA GLU A 275 99.81 6.12 5.02
C GLU A 275 98.81 7.04 5.75
N GLN A 276 99.01 8.37 5.77
CA GLN A 276 98.10 9.27 6.49
C GLN A 276 96.76 9.49 5.76
N LEU A 277 96.78 9.48 4.42
CA LEU A 277 95.55 9.48 3.62
C LEU A 277 94.93 8.09 3.53
N GLN A 278 95.73 7.02 3.55
CA GLN A 278 95.26 5.64 3.60
C GLN A 278 94.68 5.28 4.97
N THR A 279 95.26 5.67 6.09
CA THR A 279 94.68 5.40 7.42
C THR A 279 93.38 6.15 7.64
N THR A 280 93.24 7.37 7.12
CA THR A 280 91.96 8.10 7.13
C THR A 280 90.95 7.53 6.13
N LEU A 281 91.39 7.11 4.94
CA LEU A 281 90.55 6.40 3.97
C LEU A 281 90.07 5.04 4.52
N ILE A 282 90.97 4.19 4.99
CA ILE A 282 90.71 2.89 5.63
C ILE A 282 89.84 3.05 6.87
N ALA A 283 89.98 4.11 7.66
CA ALA A 283 89.06 4.39 8.77
C ALA A 283 87.64 4.75 8.30
N LEU A 284 87.51 5.46 7.17
CA LEU A 284 86.23 5.77 6.54
C LEU A 284 85.63 4.55 5.82
N GLU A 285 86.44 3.75 5.13
CA GLU A 285 86.07 2.49 4.46
C GLU A 285 85.72 1.40 5.47
N SER A 286 86.39 1.34 6.62
CA SER A 286 86.04 0.45 7.74
C SER A 286 84.72 0.87 8.39
N ARG A 287 84.48 2.19 8.58
CA ARG A 287 83.16 2.71 8.98
C ARG A 287 82.08 2.45 7.92
N LEU A 288 82.41 2.56 6.63
CA LEU A 288 81.49 2.27 5.53
C LEU A 288 81.18 0.77 5.46
N SER A 289 82.18 -0.10 5.64
CA SER A 289 82.04 -1.56 5.72
C SER A 289 81.21 -1.95 6.95
N GLY A 290 81.45 -1.33 8.11
CA GLY A 290 80.67 -1.55 9.33
C GLY A 290 79.21 -1.12 9.16
N THR A 291 78.96 0.06 8.61
CA THR A 291 77.58 0.53 8.34
C THR A 291 76.89 -0.26 7.23
N LEU A 292 77.61 -0.73 6.20
CA LEU A 292 77.06 -1.64 5.18
C LEU A 292 76.73 -3.02 5.75
N LYS A 293 77.57 -3.58 6.64
CA LYS A 293 77.28 -4.83 7.37
C LYS A 293 76.08 -4.68 8.28
N GLU A 294 75.97 -3.56 8.99
CA GLU A 294 74.82 -3.26 9.86
C GLU A 294 73.53 -3.05 9.05
N VAL A 295 73.58 -2.34 7.92
CA VAL A 295 72.46 -2.26 6.96
C VAL A 295 72.13 -3.63 6.38
N GLY A 296 73.12 -4.52 6.20
CA GLY A 296 72.90 -5.92 5.84
C GLY A 296 72.13 -6.69 6.92
N ARG A 297 72.57 -6.61 8.18
CA ARG A 297 71.91 -7.23 9.35
C ARG A 297 70.48 -6.73 9.52
N LEU A 298 70.27 -5.42 9.43
CA LEU A 298 68.94 -4.80 9.52
C LEU A 298 68.04 -5.18 8.32
N ARG A 299 68.60 -5.48 7.14
CA ARG A 299 67.84 -6.01 6.00
C ARG A 299 67.44 -7.47 6.19
N SER A 300 68.31 -8.33 6.73
CA SER A 300 67.93 -9.72 7.06
C SER A 300 66.91 -9.77 8.20
N GLU A 301 67.08 -8.97 9.25
CA GLU A 301 66.11 -8.89 10.35
C GLU A 301 64.76 -8.31 9.90
N LYS A 302 64.76 -7.34 8.98
CA LYS A 302 63.53 -6.86 8.33
C LYS A 302 62.85 -7.99 7.54
N ALA A 303 63.60 -8.76 6.74
CA ALA A 303 63.05 -9.86 5.95
C ALA A 303 62.48 -10.98 6.83
N GLU A 304 63.17 -11.37 7.91
CA GLU A 304 62.66 -12.33 8.89
C GLU A 304 61.39 -11.82 9.60
N LEU A 305 61.30 -10.53 9.90
CA LEU A 305 60.10 -9.94 10.48
C LEU A 305 58.94 -9.87 9.48
N GLU A 306 59.20 -9.61 8.21
CA GLU A 306 58.19 -9.64 7.14
C GLU A 306 57.68 -11.07 6.90
N GLU A 307 58.54 -12.09 6.85
CA GLU A 307 58.14 -13.50 6.75
C GLU A 307 57.31 -13.93 7.98
N ARG A 308 57.73 -13.58 9.19
CA ARG A 308 56.96 -13.86 10.42
C ARG A 308 55.61 -13.13 10.43
N LEU A 309 55.54 -11.91 9.89
CA LEU A 309 54.28 -11.17 9.75
C LEU A 309 53.34 -11.87 8.75
N GLU A 310 53.84 -12.31 7.60
CA GLU A 310 53.03 -13.05 6.61
C GLU A 310 52.51 -14.38 7.16
N VAL A 311 53.36 -15.14 7.88
CA VAL A 311 52.95 -16.38 8.56
C VAL A 311 51.90 -16.12 9.65
N LEU A 312 52.02 -15.04 10.43
CA LEU A 312 51.03 -14.66 11.44
C LEU A 312 49.72 -14.17 10.79
N GLN A 313 49.79 -13.38 9.72
CA GLN A 313 48.63 -12.89 8.98
C GLN A 313 47.84 -14.05 8.35
N LYS A 314 48.54 -15.00 7.72
CA LYS A 314 47.93 -16.23 7.20
C LYS A 314 47.31 -17.08 8.31
N ARG A 315 48.00 -17.20 9.46
CA ARG A 315 47.45 -17.91 10.63
C ARG A 315 46.20 -17.21 11.19
N SER A 316 46.10 -15.89 11.08
CA SER A 316 44.89 -15.13 11.43
C SER A 316 43.75 -15.50 10.49
N SER A 317 43.95 -15.41 9.16
CA SER A 317 42.90 -15.78 8.19
C SER A 317 42.48 -17.25 8.28
N ASP A 318 43.42 -18.17 8.52
CA ASP A 318 43.14 -19.60 8.71
C ASP A 318 42.34 -19.86 10.01
N GLN A 319 42.47 -18.99 11.03
CA GLN A 319 41.73 -19.08 12.29
C GLN A 319 40.35 -18.42 12.17
N GLU A 320 40.28 -17.22 11.59
CA GLU A 320 39.03 -16.51 11.28
C GLU A 320 38.10 -17.37 10.43
N GLN A 321 38.62 -18.02 9.38
CA GLN A 321 37.81 -18.94 8.56
C GLN A 321 37.26 -20.12 9.37
N ARG A 322 38.05 -20.72 10.26
CA ARG A 322 37.58 -21.80 11.14
C ARG A 322 36.53 -21.33 12.14
N GLU A 323 36.62 -20.09 12.61
CA GLU A 323 35.59 -19.50 13.47
C GLU A 323 34.29 -19.26 12.70
N PHE A 324 34.35 -18.79 11.45
CA PHE A 324 33.17 -18.73 10.58
C PHE A 324 32.57 -20.12 10.29
N GLU A 325 33.39 -21.13 9.99
CA GLU A 325 32.96 -22.52 9.77
C GLU A 325 32.33 -23.14 11.04
N ALA A 326 32.90 -22.87 12.22
CA ALA A 326 32.34 -23.31 13.50
C ALA A 326 31.01 -22.60 13.83
N ILE A 327 30.91 -21.29 13.58
CA ILE A 327 29.67 -20.52 13.76
C ILE A 327 28.58 -21.02 12.80
N ALA A 328 28.93 -21.35 11.56
CA ALA A 328 28.00 -21.97 10.61
C ALA A 328 27.50 -23.33 11.10
N HIS A 329 28.39 -24.24 11.50
CA HIS A 329 28.00 -25.54 12.04
C HIS A 329 27.15 -25.45 13.31
N VAL A 330 27.42 -24.49 14.21
CA VAL A 330 26.58 -24.24 15.39
C VAL A 330 25.20 -23.74 14.97
N ARG A 331 25.12 -22.83 13.98
CA ARG A 331 23.85 -22.31 13.46
C ARG A 331 23.00 -23.41 12.84
N ASP A 332 23.58 -24.25 12.00
CA ASP A 332 22.90 -25.38 11.36
C ASP A 332 22.41 -26.39 12.41
N SER A 333 23.24 -26.67 13.42
CA SER A 333 22.89 -27.56 14.55
C SER A 333 21.74 -27.00 15.38
N VAL A 334 21.73 -25.69 15.66
CA VAL A 334 20.61 -25.02 16.35
C VAL A 334 19.34 -25.10 15.50
N GLN A 335 19.40 -24.80 14.21
CA GLN A 335 18.23 -24.87 13.32
C GLN A 335 17.67 -26.30 13.21
N MET A 336 18.51 -27.33 13.22
CA MET A 336 18.07 -28.73 13.29
C MET A 336 17.34 -29.04 14.61
N VAL A 337 17.83 -28.53 15.75
CA VAL A 337 17.19 -28.71 17.06
C VAL A 337 15.87 -27.93 17.14
N GLU A 338 15.81 -26.71 16.62
CA GLU A 338 14.59 -25.91 16.53
C GLU A 338 13.52 -26.61 15.69
N ASN A 339 13.89 -27.15 14.52
CA ASN A 339 12.99 -27.95 13.68
C ASN A 339 12.48 -29.19 14.42
N ALA A 340 13.35 -29.94 15.11
CA ALA A 340 12.96 -31.13 15.88
C ALA A 340 12.04 -30.80 17.07
N ILE A 341 12.21 -29.63 17.71
CA ILE A 341 11.30 -29.13 18.75
C ILE A 341 9.94 -28.77 18.13
N LEU A 342 9.90 -28.09 16.99
CA LEU A 342 8.66 -27.76 16.28
C LEU A 342 7.90 -29.01 15.82
N GLU A 343 8.61 -30.03 15.31
CA GLU A 343 8.00 -31.32 14.95
C GLU A 343 7.42 -32.05 16.17
N ARG A 344 8.16 -32.10 17.29
CA ARG A 344 7.69 -32.65 18.56
C ARG A 344 6.44 -31.92 19.06
N ASP A 345 6.44 -30.60 19.03
CA ASP A 345 5.34 -29.81 19.60
C ASP A 345 4.08 -29.90 18.72
N GLN A 346 4.23 -29.98 17.40
CA GLN A 346 3.12 -30.35 16.51
C GLN A 346 2.62 -31.78 16.77
N ALA A 347 3.50 -32.74 17.08
CA ALA A 347 3.10 -34.11 17.42
C ALA A 347 2.30 -34.16 18.74
N LEU A 348 2.76 -33.44 19.77
CA LEU A 348 2.06 -33.32 21.06
C LEU A 348 0.67 -32.67 20.91
N VAL A 349 0.54 -31.62 20.08
CA VAL A 349 -0.78 -31.01 19.80
C VAL A 349 -1.71 -31.99 19.08
N ARG A 350 -1.21 -32.77 18.11
CA ARG A 350 -1.99 -33.83 17.45
C ARG A 350 -2.43 -34.92 18.43
N GLU A 351 -1.53 -35.37 19.32
CA GLU A 351 -1.83 -36.35 20.36
C GLU A 351 -2.90 -35.84 21.34
N GLN A 352 -2.78 -34.59 21.79
CA GLN A 352 -3.73 -33.97 22.71
C GLN A 352 -5.13 -33.85 22.07
N GLN A 353 -5.21 -33.45 20.79
CA GLN A 353 -6.46 -33.42 20.03
C GLN A 353 -7.10 -34.81 19.89
N LYS A 354 -6.31 -35.85 19.60
CA LYS A 354 -6.83 -37.23 19.54
C LYS A 354 -7.28 -37.74 20.92
N THR A 355 -6.56 -37.39 21.98
CA THR A 355 -6.93 -37.74 23.37
C THR A 355 -8.24 -37.09 23.79
N GLN A 356 -8.44 -35.80 23.44
CA GLN A 356 -9.71 -35.09 23.68
C GLN A 356 -10.88 -35.71 22.90
N GLU A 357 -10.68 -36.04 21.62
CA GLU A 357 -11.72 -36.68 20.80
C GLU A 357 -12.07 -38.10 21.30
N VAL A 358 -11.08 -38.88 21.74
CA VAL A 358 -11.32 -40.18 22.41
C VAL A 358 -12.14 -39.99 23.68
N GLY A 359 -11.82 -38.99 24.52
CA GLY A 359 -12.63 -38.64 25.69
C GLY A 359 -14.07 -38.29 25.34
N ARG A 360 -14.28 -37.42 24.34
CA ARG A 360 -15.60 -37.01 23.85
C ARG A 360 -16.41 -38.20 23.30
N LEU A 361 -15.77 -39.12 22.57
CA LEU A 361 -16.41 -40.34 22.08
C LEU A 361 -16.76 -41.29 23.24
N GLN A 362 -15.90 -41.43 24.24
CA GLN A 362 -16.17 -42.20 25.45
C GLN A 362 -17.38 -41.65 26.22
N GLU A 363 -17.52 -40.32 26.33
CA GLU A 363 -18.69 -39.68 26.93
C GLU A 363 -19.99 -39.94 26.15
N VAL A 364 -19.94 -39.89 24.81
CA VAL A 364 -21.09 -40.21 23.94
C VAL A 364 -21.49 -41.67 24.08
N ILE A 365 -20.53 -42.60 24.08
CA ILE A 365 -20.79 -44.04 24.34
C ILE A 365 -21.42 -44.23 25.72
N ASN A 366 -20.85 -43.59 26.76
CA ASN A 366 -21.39 -43.63 28.12
C ASN A 366 -22.78 -42.97 28.24
N LYS A 367 -23.14 -42.02 27.37
CA LYS A 367 -24.51 -41.47 27.28
C LYS A 367 -25.45 -42.50 26.64
N ILE A 368 -25.10 -43.03 25.46
CA ILE A 368 -25.91 -44.03 24.74
C ILE A 368 -26.17 -45.27 25.59
N LEU A 369 -25.15 -45.77 26.30
CA LEU A 369 -25.29 -46.91 27.23
C LEU A 369 -26.24 -46.62 28.40
N ARG A 370 -26.21 -45.40 28.96
CA ARG A 370 -27.16 -44.98 30.00
C ARG A 370 -28.59 -44.82 29.46
N GLU A 371 -28.75 -44.34 28.24
CA GLU A 371 -30.06 -44.13 27.60
C GLU A 371 -30.69 -45.45 27.13
N ALA A 372 -29.91 -46.36 26.56
CA ALA A 372 -30.33 -47.74 26.28
C ALA A 372 -30.69 -48.48 27.58
N GLY A 373 -29.78 -48.44 28.57
CA GLY A 373 -30.02 -49.01 29.90
C GLY A 373 -31.12 -48.30 30.72
N LYS A 374 -31.67 -47.18 30.24
CA LYS A 374 -32.90 -46.56 30.75
C LYS A 374 -34.11 -47.13 30.02
N ARG A 375 -34.12 -47.07 28.67
CA ARG A 375 -35.19 -47.60 27.82
C ARG A 375 -35.53 -49.06 28.13
N THR A 376 -34.53 -49.94 28.23
CA THR A 376 -34.76 -51.36 28.58
C THR A 376 -35.40 -51.54 29.96
N ARG A 377 -35.18 -50.64 30.93
CA ARG A 377 -35.89 -50.68 32.22
C ARG A 377 -37.34 -50.20 32.08
N GLU A 378 -37.56 -49.11 31.35
CA GLU A 378 -38.90 -48.57 31.08
C GLU A 378 -39.77 -49.56 30.27
N GLU A 379 -39.17 -50.28 29.32
CA GLU A 379 -39.77 -51.39 28.57
C GLU A 379 -40.11 -52.58 29.48
N VAL A 380 -39.17 -53.02 30.33
CA VAL A 380 -39.40 -54.13 31.28
C VAL A 380 -40.49 -53.79 32.30
N ASP A 381 -40.49 -52.58 32.86
CA ASP A 381 -41.52 -52.13 33.80
C ASP A 381 -42.87 -51.93 33.10
N SER A 382 -42.90 -51.50 31.84
CA SER A 382 -44.12 -51.43 31.01
C SER A 382 -44.71 -52.82 30.77
N VAL A 383 -43.90 -53.78 30.32
CA VAL A 383 -44.31 -55.19 30.13
C VAL A 383 -44.77 -55.80 31.45
N ARG A 384 -44.06 -55.57 32.56
CA ARG A 384 -44.44 -56.04 33.90
C ARG A 384 -45.80 -55.47 34.33
N ASN A 385 -46.03 -54.18 34.11
CA ASN A 385 -47.32 -53.54 34.40
C ASN A 385 -48.44 -54.07 33.50
N GLN A 386 -48.17 -54.40 32.23
CA GLN A 386 -49.17 -55.01 31.36
C GLN A 386 -49.49 -56.46 31.76
N CYS A 387 -48.48 -57.25 32.15
CA CYS A 387 -48.69 -58.59 32.72
C CYS A 387 -49.52 -58.53 34.01
N ASN A 388 -49.22 -57.59 34.92
CA ASN A 388 -50.02 -57.39 36.14
C ASN A 388 -51.49 -57.04 35.83
N LYS A 389 -51.74 -56.13 34.86
CA LYS A 389 -53.10 -55.80 34.41
C LYS A 389 -53.82 -57.00 33.77
N ASN A 390 -53.12 -57.81 32.99
CA ASN A 390 -53.70 -59.01 32.38
C ASN A 390 -54.04 -60.06 33.45
N ILE A 391 -53.18 -60.25 34.46
CA ILE A 391 -53.45 -61.12 35.61
C ILE A 391 -54.67 -60.65 36.39
N GLN A 392 -54.82 -59.34 36.62
CA GLN A 392 -56.00 -58.78 37.27
C GLN A 392 -57.28 -59.05 36.46
N LYS A 393 -57.27 -58.80 35.14
CA LYS A 393 -58.43 -59.07 34.27
C LYS A 393 -58.83 -60.55 34.26
N LEU A 394 -57.87 -61.45 34.09
CA LEU A 394 -58.12 -62.89 34.12
C LEU A 394 -58.66 -63.35 35.48
N MET A 395 -58.24 -62.71 36.57
CA MET A 395 -58.80 -62.94 37.90
C MET A 395 -60.23 -62.43 38.02
N GLU A 396 -60.55 -61.24 37.52
CA GLU A 396 -61.91 -60.67 37.50
C GLU A 396 -62.86 -61.53 36.62
N GLU A 397 -62.40 -61.96 35.43
CA GLU A 397 -63.11 -62.87 34.52
C GLU A 397 -63.36 -64.24 35.18
N MET A 398 -62.37 -64.80 35.90
CA MET A 398 -62.52 -66.06 36.64
C MET A 398 -63.60 -65.96 37.72
N HIS A 399 -63.59 -64.91 38.55
CA HIS A 399 -64.62 -64.69 39.58
C HIS A 399 -66.02 -64.47 38.96
N PHE A 400 -66.11 -63.81 37.79
CA PHE A 400 -67.37 -63.67 37.07
C PHE A 400 -67.90 -65.02 36.57
N LEU A 401 -67.05 -65.86 35.99
CA LEU A 401 -67.42 -67.20 35.51
C LEU A 401 -67.79 -68.16 36.66
N GLU A 402 -67.12 -68.05 37.81
CA GLU A 402 -67.50 -68.76 39.04
C GLU A 402 -68.89 -68.34 39.52
N LEU A 403 -69.20 -67.04 39.51
CA LEU A 403 -70.50 -66.49 39.89
C LEU A 403 -71.62 -66.92 38.92
N GLU A 404 -71.38 -66.82 37.61
CA GLU A 404 -72.34 -67.28 36.60
C GLU A 404 -72.55 -68.80 36.70
N GLY A 405 -71.48 -69.58 36.88
CA GLY A 405 -71.55 -71.03 37.07
C GLY A 405 -72.42 -71.41 38.28
N ALA A 406 -72.23 -70.72 39.41
CA ALA A 406 -73.07 -70.89 40.60
C ALA A 406 -74.54 -70.50 40.34
N GLU A 407 -74.79 -69.43 39.58
CA GLU A 407 -76.16 -69.02 39.24
C GLU A 407 -76.85 -70.04 38.32
N LYS A 408 -76.17 -70.51 37.26
CA LYS A 408 -76.68 -71.53 36.33
C LYS A 408 -76.95 -72.85 37.05
N GLN A 409 -76.08 -73.26 37.98
CA GLN A 409 -76.33 -74.42 38.85
C GLN A 409 -77.61 -74.22 39.69
N ALA A 410 -77.78 -73.05 40.32
CA ALA A 410 -78.99 -72.73 41.08
C ALA A 410 -80.26 -72.59 40.22
N GLN A 411 -80.14 -72.23 38.93
CA GLN A 411 -81.25 -72.26 37.96
C GLN A 411 -81.61 -73.70 37.56
N LEU A 412 -80.61 -74.54 37.30
CA LEU A 412 -80.77 -75.96 36.95
C LEU A 412 -81.45 -76.74 38.09
N GLU A 413 -81.05 -76.50 39.34
CA GLU A 413 -81.70 -77.14 40.49
C GLU A 413 -83.15 -76.69 40.73
N ARG A 414 -83.51 -75.46 40.35
CA ARG A 414 -84.91 -75.01 40.35
C ARG A 414 -85.70 -75.72 39.26
N SER A 415 -85.17 -75.73 38.04
CA SER A 415 -85.78 -76.40 36.88
C SER A 415 -85.99 -77.89 37.10
N LEU A 416 -85.07 -78.58 37.79
CA LEU A 416 -85.21 -79.99 38.15
C LEU A 416 -86.32 -80.22 39.20
N ARG A 417 -86.49 -79.32 40.17
CA ARG A 417 -87.59 -79.37 41.16
C ARG A 417 -88.94 -79.12 40.49
N GLU A 418 -89.01 -78.15 39.58
CA GLU A 418 -90.21 -77.83 38.79
C GLU A 418 -90.58 -78.99 37.85
N LYS A 419 -89.61 -79.57 37.14
CA LYS A 419 -89.78 -80.79 36.33
C LYS A 419 -90.39 -81.94 37.15
N ALA A 420 -89.82 -82.23 38.33
CA ALA A 420 -90.33 -83.31 39.20
C ALA A 420 -91.75 -83.04 39.71
N ALA A 421 -92.15 -81.77 39.89
CA ALA A 421 -93.53 -81.41 40.21
C ALA A 421 -94.46 -81.64 39.01
N VAL A 422 -94.06 -81.24 37.79
CA VAL A 422 -94.85 -81.46 36.56
C VAL A 422 -95.01 -82.95 36.24
N GLU A 423 -93.95 -83.76 36.41
CA GLU A 423 -94.01 -85.21 36.23
C GLU A 423 -95.04 -85.84 37.19
N LYS A 424 -95.11 -85.37 38.44
CA LYS A 424 -96.08 -85.83 39.44
C LYS A 424 -97.52 -85.41 39.13
N GLU A 425 -97.76 -84.25 38.52
CA GLU A 425 -99.10 -83.87 38.04
C GLU A 425 -99.49 -84.68 36.79
N LEU A 426 -98.54 -84.98 35.91
CA LEU A 426 -98.75 -85.85 34.75
C LEU A 426 -99.12 -87.28 35.16
N GLU A 427 -98.51 -87.82 36.22
CA GLU A 427 -98.88 -89.12 36.82
C GLU A 427 -100.34 -89.17 37.28
N LYS A 428 -100.89 -88.07 37.82
CA LYS A 428 -102.33 -88.00 38.18
C LYS A 428 -103.20 -88.03 36.94
N LEU A 429 -102.88 -87.21 35.93
CA LEU A 429 -103.65 -87.15 34.69
C LEU A 429 -103.71 -88.50 33.96
N TYR A 430 -102.65 -89.32 34.04
CA TYR A 430 -102.67 -90.69 33.53
C TYR A 430 -103.54 -91.66 34.35
N GLN A 431 -103.70 -91.43 35.66
CA GLN A 431 -104.61 -92.20 36.52
C GLN A 431 -106.07 -91.78 36.33
N GLU A 432 -106.32 -90.49 36.09
CA GLU A 432 -107.66 -89.89 36.00
C GLU A 432 -108.25 -89.98 34.58
N GLY A 433 -107.43 -89.84 33.54
CA GLY A 433 -107.84 -89.80 32.12
C GLY A 433 -108.76 -90.93 31.64
N PRO A 434 -108.58 -92.21 32.00
CA PRO A 434 -109.52 -93.28 31.66
C PRO A 434 -110.95 -93.01 32.16
N SER A 435 -111.07 -92.36 33.32
CA SER A 435 -112.33 -91.97 33.96
C SER A 435 -112.94 -90.70 33.35
N GLU A 436 -112.21 -89.99 32.50
CA GLU A 436 -112.67 -88.83 31.72
C GLU A 436 -113.22 -89.30 30.36
N ILE A 437 -112.50 -90.20 29.68
CA ILE A 437 -112.89 -90.77 28.38
C ILE A 437 -114.23 -91.52 28.48
N ALA A 438 -114.41 -92.32 29.54
CA ALA A 438 -115.67 -93.00 29.83
C ALA A 438 -116.84 -92.03 30.12
N ARG A 439 -116.54 -90.81 30.60
CA ARG A 439 -117.52 -89.76 30.92
C ARG A 439 -117.98 -88.97 29.69
N ALA A 440 -117.14 -88.90 28.66
CA ALA A 440 -117.35 -88.04 27.48
C ALA A 440 -118.11 -88.72 26.32
N GLY A 441 -118.24 -90.06 26.31
CA GLY A 441 -119.13 -90.78 25.38
C GLY A 441 -118.84 -90.63 23.88
N MET A 442 -117.61 -90.26 23.49
CA MET A 442 -117.28 -89.95 22.09
C MET A 442 -117.34 -91.17 21.16
N THR A 443 -117.79 -90.95 19.92
CA THR A 443 -117.95 -92.03 18.91
C THR A 443 -116.72 -92.18 18.00
N PHE A 444 -116.52 -93.38 17.43
CA PHE A 444 -115.37 -93.68 16.58
C PHE A 444 -115.29 -92.80 15.31
N GLU A 445 -116.43 -92.49 14.67
CA GLU A 445 -116.45 -91.59 13.51
C GLU A 445 -115.99 -90.17 13.86
N GLU A 446 -116.32 -89.70 15.06
CA GLU A 446 -115.96 -88.36 15.51
C GLU A 446 -114.46 -88.26 15.82
N LEU A 447 -113.88 -89.32 16.39
CA LEU A 447 -112.44 -89.49 16.48
C LEU A 447 -111.78 -89.51 15.09
N GLN A 448 -112.32 -90.28 14.14
CA GLN A 448 -111.79 -90.34 12.77
C GLN A 448 -111.85 -88.99 12.04
N LYS A 449 -112.95 -88.24 12.21
CA LYS A 449 -113.10 -86.86 11.68
C LYS A 449 -112.09 -85.90 12.31
N ARG A 450 -111.86 -85.98 13.62
CA ARG A 450 -110.82 -85.18 14.32
C ARG A 450 -109.41 -85.53 13.84
N THR A 451 -109.07 -86.82 13.70
CA THR A 451 -107.76 -87.26 13.19
C THR A 451 -107.52 -86.78 11.76
N GLY A 452 -108.47 -86.98 10.84
CA GLY A 452 -108.33 -86.51 9.46
C GLY A 452 -108.29 -84.98 9.31
N LEU A 453 -108.82 -84.23 10.27
CA LEU A 453 -108.60 -82.78 10.34
C LEU A 453 -107.17 -82.46 10.81
N ALA A 454 -106.71 -83.13 11.87
CA ALA A 454 -105.36 -82.96 12.42
C ALA A 454 -104.25 -83.32 11.41
N GLU A 455 -104.44 -84.35 10.58
CA GLU A 455 -103.49 -84.71 9.52
C GLU A 455 -103.36 -83.61 8.46
N ARG A 456 -104.47 -82.98 8.04
CA ARG A 456 -104.43 -81.87 7.09
C ARG A 456 -103.73 -80.65 7.68
N THR A 457 -104.02 -80.30 8.94
CA THR A 457 -103.36 -79.16 9.60
C THR A 457 -101.88 -79.43 9.88
N ARG A 458 -101.48 -80.68 10.17
CA ARG A 458 -100.08 -81.12 10.20
C ARG A 458 -99.40 -80.89 8.85
N ASP A 459 -99.99 -81.35 7.76
CA ASP A 459 -99.37 -81.27 6.44
C ASP A 459 -99.30 -79.82 5.93
N GLU A 460 -100.25 -78.96 6.31
CA GLU A 460 -100.13 -77.51 6.12
C GLU A 460 -99.00 -76.90 6.95
N ALA A 461 -98.88 -77.29 8.23
CA ALA A 461 -97.81 -76.81 9.10
C ALA A 461 -96.42 -77.25 8.60
N LEU A 462 -96.27 -78.49 8.11
CA LEU A 462 -95.04 -78.98 7.49
C LEU A 462 -94.65 -78.16 6.26
N ARG A 463 -95.59 -77.90 5.33
CA ARG A 463 -95.31 -77.03 4.16
C ARG A 463 -94.93 -75.60 4.57
N ARG A 464 -95.52 -75.05 5.63
CA ARG A 464 -95.12 -73.75 6.20
C ARG A 464 -93.70 -73.82 6.75
N VAL A 465 -93.35 -74.84 7.53
CA VAL A 465 -91.99 -75.09 8.06
C VAL A 465 -90.98 -75.22 6.92
N ASP A 466 -91.26 -76.00 5.87
CA ASP A 466 -90.37 -76.12 4.71
C ASP A 466 -90.16 -74.78 3.98
N SER A 467 -91.23 -73.99 3.82
CA SER A 467 -91.13 -72.65 3.22
C SER A 467 -90.26 -71.71 4.06
N LEU A 468 -90.45 -71.72 5.39
CA LEU A 468 -89.68 -70.92 6.35
C LEU A 468 -88.21 -71.34 6.41
N ASN A 469 -87.93 -72.65 6.40
CA ASN A 469 -86.58 -73.21 6.29
C ASN A 469 -85.90 -72.78 4.97
N SER A 470 -86.66 -72.71 3.87
CA SER A 470 -86.13 -72.22 2.58
C SER A 470 -85.79 -70.73 2.60
N THR A 471 -86.52 -69.91 3.36
CA THR A 471 -86.20 -68.49 3.55
C THR A 471 -85.08 -68.28 4.55
N LEU A 472 -85.02 -69.08 5.63
CA LEU A 472 -83.94 -69.06 6.62
C LEU A 472 -82.60 -69.30 5.93
N ARG A 473 -82.47 -70.38 5.15
CA ARG A 473 -81.26 -70.70 4.38
C ARG A 473 -80.82 -69.62 3.40
N LYS A 474 -81.77 -68.85 2.84
CA LYS A 474 -81.47 -67.71 1.96
C LYS A 474 -80.99 -66.46 2.72
N ILE A 475 -81.34 -66.34 4.00
CA ILE A 475 -80.86 -65.27 4.88
C ILE A 475 -79.49 -65.67 5.47
N GLU A 476 -79.35 -66.91 5.95
CA GLU A 476 -78.09 -67.48 6.44
C GLU A 476 -76.97 -67.38 5.39
N THR A 477 -77.25 -67.77 4.14
CA THR A 477 -76.25 -67.69 3.05
C THR A 477 -75.90 -66.26 2.64
N LYS A 478 -76.83 -65.29 2.77
CA LYS A 478 -76.53 -63.86 2.58
C LYS A 478 -75.66 -63.31 3.71
N HIS A 479 -76.05 -63.54 4.96
CA HIS A 479 -75.28 -63.07 6.11
C HIS A 479 -73.86 -63.65 6.13
N GLU A 480 -73.65 -64.90 5.71
CA GLU A 480 -72.30 -65.48 5.61
C GLU A 480 -71.52 -64.88 4.43
N GLN A 481 -72.16 -64.50 3.32
CA GLN A 481 -71.54 -63.75 2.23
C GLN A 481 -71.12 -62.34 2.67
N GLU A 482 -72.02 -61.58 3.28
CA GLU A 482 -71.77 -60.24 3.83
C GLU A 482 -70.65 -60.27 4.90
N LYS A 483 -70.67 -61.27 5.78
CA LYS A 483 -69.60 -61.55 6.76
C LYS A 483 -68.26 -61.88 6.08
N SER A 484 -68.26 -62.64 4.99
CA SER A 484 -67.04 -62.96 4.25
C SER A 484 -66.44 -61.73 3.53
N GLN A 485 -67.29 -60.84 3.02
CA GLN A 485 -66.91 -59.56 2.42
C GLN A 485 -66.28 -58.64 3.48
N GLY A 486 -66.98 -58.40 4.60
CA GLY A 486 -66.45 -57.57 5.69
C GLY A 486 -65.15 -58.10 6.30
N VAL A 487 -64.97 -59.43 6.38
CA VAL A 487 -63.68 -60.03 6.80
C VAL A 487 -62.56 -59.75 5.77
N SER A 488 -62.87 -59.76 4.47
CA SER A 488 -61.91 -59.43 3.42
C SER A 488 -61.52 -57.95 3.44
N GLU A 489 -62.49 -57.04 3.56
CA GLU A 489 -62.30 -55.59 3.69
C GLU A 489 -61.49 -55.23 4.94
N ILE A 490 -61.79 -55.84 6.10
CA ILE A 490 -60.98 -55.69 7.32
C ILE A 490 -59.55 -56.22 7.09
N GLY A 491 -59.37 -57.28 6.30
CA GLY A 491 -58.06 -57.78 5.90
C GLY A 491 -57.29 -56.84 4.97
N GLU A 492 -57.98 -56.07 4.13
CA GLU A 492 -57.39 -55.05 3.24
C GLU A 492 -57.02 -53.79 4.00
N LEU A 493 -57.92 -53.28 4.83
CA LEU A 493 -57.68 -52.13 5.69
C LEU A 493 -56.50 -52.39 6.64
N LYS A 494 -56.40 -53.59 7.25
CA LYS A 494 -55.25 -53.98 8.08
C LYS A 494 -53.94 -54.04 7.28
N ARG A 495 -53.98 -54.52 6.02
CA ARG A 495 -52.80 -54.52 5.14
C ARG A 495 -52.35 -53.10 4.79
N ARG A 496 -53.28 -52.20 4.43
CA ARG A 496 -52.93 -50.81 4.11
C ARG A 496 -52.50 -50.02 5.34
N MET A 497 -53.10 -50.28 6.50
CA MET A 497 -52.66 -49.71 7.79
C MET A 497 -51.21 -50.10 8.09
N LYS A 498 -50.86 -51.38 7.99
CA LYS A 498 -49.48 -51.84 8.21
C LYS A 498 -48.47 -51.24 7.23
N GLN A 499 -48.86 -51.09 5.95
CA GLN A 499 -48.02 -50.38 4.97
C GLN A 499 -47.82 -48.90 5.34
N LEU A 500 -48.87 -48.21 5.81
CA LEU A 500 -48.76 -46.82 6.26
C LEU A 500 -47.95 -46.67 7.55
N GLU A 501 -47.96 -47.68 8.42
CA GLU A 501 -47.07 -47.77 9.60
C GLU A 501 -45.61 -47.92 9.15
N GLU A 502 -45.31 -48.85 8.25
CA GLU A 502 -43.97 -49.07 7.66
C GLU A 502 -43.46 -47.85 6.88
N GLU A 503 -44.30 -47.23 6.02
CA GLU A 503 -44.01 -46.00 5.29
C GLU A 503 -43.67 -44.83 6.26
N ASN A 504 -44.38 -44.74 7.39
CA ASN A 504 -44.17 -43.69 8.40
C ASN A 504 -42.92 -43.94 9.28
N GLU A 505 -42.58 -45.20 9.56
CA GLU A 505 -41.31 -45.57 10.19
C GLU A 505 -40.13 -45.20 9.27
N GLU A 506 -40.18 -45.54 7.98
CA GLU A 506 -39.15 -45.17 7.00
C GLU A 506 -39.01 -43.64 6.86
N ILE A 507 -40.12 -42.90 6.78
CA ILE A 507 -40.11 -41.42 6.77
C ILE A 507 -39.53 -40.85 8.08
N SER A 508 -39.75 -41.52 9.20
CA SER A 508 -39.22 -41.11 10.51
C SER A 508 -37.70 -41.30 10.60
N ASP A 509 -37.18 -42.43 10.13
CA ASP A 509 -35.74 -42.71 10.11
C ASP A 509 -34.99 -41.82 9.10
N ASN A 510 -35.56 -41.61 7.90
CA ASN A 510 -35.03 -40.64 6.93
C ASN A 510 -34.98 -39.22 7.52
N ARG A 511 -36.00 -38.81 8.29
CA ARG A 511 -36.01 -37.51 9.00
C ARG A 511 -34.92 -37.43 10.06
N LEU A 512 -34.65 -38.52 10.80
CA LEU A 512 -33.57 -38.57 11.79
C LEU A 512 -32.18 -38.47 11.13
N GLN A 513 -31.94 -39.23 10.04
CA GLN A 513 -30.69 -39.15 9.27
C GLN A 513 -30.42 -37.73 8.73
N LEU A 514 -31.45 -37.06 8.23
CA LEU A 514 -31.35 -35.67 7.77
C LEU A 514 -31.04 -34.69 8.92
N ILE A 515 -31.58 -34.92 10.13
CA ILE A 515 -31.24 -34.12 11.31
C ILE A 515 -29.78 -34.33 11.73
N ASP A 516 -29.30 -35.58 11.76
CA ASP A 516 -27.91 -35.89 12.13
C ASP A 516 -26.89 -35.29 11.13
N GLU A 517 -27.18 -35.35 9.83
CA GLU A 517 -26.32 -34.74 8.80
C GLU A 517 -26.38 -33.19 8.85
N ILE A 518 -27.55 -32.60 9.13
CA ILE A 518 -27.67 -31.16 9.39
C ILE A 518 -26.84 -30.75 10.61
N ASP A 519 -26.88 -31.52 11.71
CA ASP A 519 -26.12 -31.23 12.93
C ASP A 519 -24.63 -31.56 12.78
N LYS A 520 -24.24 -32.42 11.84
CA LYS A 520 -22.86 -32.58 11.37
C LYS A 520 -22.39 -31.36 10.59
N GLN A 521 -23.15 -30.91 9.59
CA GLN A 521 -22.82 -29.72 8.80
C GLN A 521 -22.77 -28.43 9.65
N LYS A 522 -23.62 -28.29 10.67
CA LYS A 522 -23.51 -27.19 11.66
C LYS A 522 -22.19 -27.21 12.43
N ARG A 523 -21.69 -28.40 12.83
CA ARG A 523 -20.41 -28.55 13.53
C ARG A 523 -19.23 -28.25 12.61
N GLU A 524 -19.24 -28.77 11.39
CA GLU A 524 -18.23 -28.49 10.37
C GLU A 524 -18.19 -26.98 10.02
N LEU A 525 -19.35 -26.33 9.88
CA LEU A 525 -19.45 -24.88 9.67
C LEU A 525 -18.92 -24.07 10.86
N LEU A 526 -19.17 -24.51 12.11
CA LEU A 526 -18.65 -23.84 13.31
C LEU A 526 -17.12 -23.96 13.38
N GLN A 527 -16.56 -25.14 13.11
CA GLN A 527 -15.12 -25.38 13.04
C GLN A 527 -14.46 -24.55 11.93
N ALA A 528 -15.08 -24.48 10.74
CA ALA A 528 -14.61 -23.66 9.64
C ALA A 528 -14.62 -22.15 9.97
N LYS A 529 -15.63 -21.66 10.71
CA LYS A 529 -15.65 -20.28 11.22
C LYS A 529 -14.53 -20.02 12.23
N GLN A 530 -14.35 -20.90 13.20
CA GLN A 530 -13.26 -20.77 14.19
C GLN A 530 -11.87 -20.81 13.53
N ALA A 531 -11.67 -21.67 12.53
CA ALA A 531 -10.43 -21.72 11.75
C ALA A 531 -10.21 -20.46 10.90
N LYS A 532 -11.28 -19.87 10.34
CA LYS A 532 -11.23 -18.57 9.65
C LYS A 532 -10.85 -17.46 10.63
N GLU A 533 -11.50 -17.39 11.79
CA GLU A 533 -11.26 -16.36 12.81
C GLU A 533 -9.83 -16.41 13.36
N THR A 534 -9.26 -17.61 13.58
CA THR A 534 -7.86 -17.73 14.00
C THR A 534 -6.87 -17.39 12.89
N ALA A 535 -7.15 -17.74 11.64
CA ALA A 535 -6.32 -17.36 10.50
C ALA A 535 -6.36 -15.84 10.24
N GLU A 536 -7.54 -15.21 10.29
CA GLU A 536 -7.67 -13.75 10.20
C GLU A 536 -6.93 -13.06 11.34
N HIS A 537 -7.03 -13.57 12.57
CA HIS A 537 -6.27 -13.01 13.69
C HIS A 537 -4.74 -13.13 13.47
N GLN A 538 -4.25 -14.30 13.03
CA GLN A 538 -2.84 -14.51 12.70
C GLN A 538 -2.37 -13.53 11.61
N CYS A 539 -3.10 -13.39 10.50
CA CYS A 539 -2.76 -12.43 9.46
C CYS A 539 -2.77 -10.97 9.96
N THR A 540 -3.71 -10.57 10.84
CA THR A 540 -3.68 -9.22 11.43
C THR A 540 -2.46 -9.00 12.33
N LEU A 541 -2.04 -10.02 13.10
CA LEU A 541 -0.82 -9.96 13.91
C LEU A 541 0.43 -9.86 13.03
N GLU A 542 0.54 -10.69 11.99
CA GLU A 542 1.64 -10.65 11.03
C GLU A 542 1.76 -9.29 10.35
N VAL A 543 0.66 -8.76 9.78
CA VAL A 543 0.61 -7.44 9.16
C VAL A 543 0.99 -6.33 10.15
N SER A 544 0.49 -6.39 11.40
CA SER A 544 0.88 -5.41 12.43
C SER A 544 2.39 -5.47 12.74
N SER A 545 2.99 -6.66 12.78
CA SER A 545 4.42 -6.85 13.03
C SER A 545 5.29 -6.39 11.85
N LEU A 546 4.81 -6.57 10.61
CA LEU A 546 5.45 -6.07 9.40
C LEU A 546 5.40 -4.55 9.34
N ASN A 547 4.25 -3.94 9.64
CA ASN A 547 4.11 -2.48 9.71
C ASN A 547 5.06 -1.89 10.76
N GLN A 548 5.12 -2.44 11.98
CA GLN A 548 6.06 -1.97 13.01
C GLN A 548 7.54 -2.09 12.57
N ARG A 549 7.91 -3.14 11.85
CA ARG A 549 9.26 -3.31 11.28
C ARG A 549 9.55 -2.33 10.14
N LEU A 550 8.54 -1.98 9.33
CA LEU A 550 8.66 -0.97 8.28
C LEU A 550 8.81 0.42 8.87
N GLU A 551 7.92 0.83 9.79
CA GLU A 551 8.03 2.11 10.50
C GLU A 551 9.38 2.24 11.23
N GLN A 552 9.89 1.16 11.84
CA GLN A 552 11.22 1.19 12.46
C GLN A 552 12.32 1.46 11.43
N ARG A 553 12.29 0.78 10.27
CA ARG A 553 13.25 1.02 9.19
C ARG A 553 13.14 2.43 8.62
N GLU A 554 11.93 2.97 8.47
CA GLU A 554 11.70 4.35 8.05
C GLU A 554 12.31 5.33 9.07
N ARG A 555 12.02 5.16 10.37
CA ARG A 555 12.62 5.95 11.46
C ARG A 555 14.15 5.85 11.50
N GLU A 556 14.72 4.68 11.21
CA GLU A 556 16.16 4.49 11.07
C GLU A 556 16.75 5.20 9.83
N PHE A 557 16.09 5.12 8.68
CA PHE A 557 16.52 5.79 7.44
C PHE A 557 16.39 7.31 7.55
N GLU A 558 15.31 7.84 8.13
CA GLU A 558 15.18 9.27 8.43
C GLU A 558 16.30 9.75 9.37
N SER A 559 16.64 8.96 10.40
CA SER A 559 17.72 9.31 11.33
C SER A 559 19.08 9.36 10.61
N ARG A 560 19.37 8.39 9.75
CA ARG A 560 20.58 8.40 8.90
C ARG A 560 20.58 9.59 7.92
N LEU A 561 19.44 9.92 7.31
CA LEU A 561 19.30 11.06 6.41
C LEU A 561 19.57 12.37 7.15
N ARG A 562 18.91 12.61 8.29
CA ARG A 562 19.12 13.79 9.15
C ARG A 562 20.59 13.94 9.55
N ASN A 563 21.25 12.85 9.95
CA ASN A 563 22.68 12.88 10.30
C ASN A 563 23.57 13.24 9.10
N VAL A 564 23.28 12.73 7.91
CA VAL A 564 24.02 13.05 6.67
C VAL A 564 23.75 14.49 6.22
N GLU A 565 22.52 14.99 6.32
CA GLU A 565 22.17 16.39 6.06
C GLU A 565 22.88 17.33 7.04
N GLU A 566 22.97 16.98 8.32
CA GLU A 566 23.67 17.76 9.33
C GLU A 566 25.20 17.73 9.13
N MET A 567 25.81 16.58 8.84
CA MET A 567 27.23 16.51 8.47
C MET A 567 27.55 17.31 7.20
N ASN A 568 26.71 17.23 6.17
CA ASN A 568 26.87 18.04 4.96
C ASN A 568 26.74 19.54 5.27
N ARG A 569 25.80 19.93 6.14
CA ARG A 569 25.64 21.31 6.62
C ARG A 569 26.85 21.80 7.40
N GLN A 570 27.43 20.97 8.26
CA GLN A 570 28.67 21.26 9.00
C GLN A 570 29.84 21.47 8.03
N SER A 571 30.09 20.53 7.12
CA SER A 571 31.16 20.64 6.12
C SER A 571 30.98 21.85 5.18
N VAL A 572 29.75 22.16 4.77
CA VAL A 572 29.44 23.37 3.99
C VAL A 572 29.68 24.67 4.78
N ASN A 573 29.54 24.66 6.12
CA ASN A 573 29.91 25.79 6.96
C ASN A 573 31.43 25.92 7.09
N GLU A 574 32.15 24.83 7.36
CA GLU A 574 33.62 24.80 7.42
C GLU A 574 34.25 25.30 6.10
N LEU A 575 33.73 24.85 4.96
CA LEU A 575 34.15 25.32 3.63
C LEU A 575 33.88 26.83 3.44
N ARG A 576 32.78 27.37 3.95
CA ARG A 576 32.50 28.82 3.94
C ARG A 576 33.44 29.58 4.86
N GLU A 577 33.76 29.04 6.05
CA GLU A 577 34.69 29.67 6.99
C GLU A 577 36.12 29.68 6.45
N MET A 578 36.59 28.58 5.86
CA MET A 578 37.87 28.52 5.16
C MET A 578 37.91 29.48 3.97
N LEU A 579 36.85 29.55 3.15
CA LEU A 579 36.77 30.50 2.04
C LEU A 579 36.77 31.95 2.53
N ASN A 580 36.04 32.27 3.60
CA ASN A 580 36.05 33.59 4.24
C ASN A 580 37.43 33.93 4.82
N GLY A 581 38.14 32.94 5.39
CA GLY A 581 39.52 33.07 5.85
C GLY A 581 40.48 33.36 4.70
N GLN A 582 40.38 32.61 3.61
CA GLN A 582 41.16 32.81 2.38
C GLN A 582 40.89 34.19 1.75
N GLN A 583 39.64 34.65 1.74
CA GLN A 583 39.27 35.99 1.27
C GLN A 583 39.84 37.10 2.16
N LYS A 584 39.79 36.95 3.49
CA LYS A 584 40.40 37.89 4.45
C LYS A 584 41.92 37.96 4.28
N LEU A 585 42.59 36.82 4.24
CA LEU A 585 44.03 36.74 3.97
C LEU A 585 44.37 37.35 2.60
N GLY A 586 43.60 37.02 1.56
CA GLY A 586 43.77 37.58 0.22
C GLY A 586 43.51 39.09 0.12
N ALA A 587 42.72 39.67 1.04
CA ALA A 587 42.58 41.12 1.19
C ALA A 587 43.80 41.71 1.91
N GLN A 588 44.23 41.12 3.03
CA GLN A 588 45.41 41.53 3.79
C GLN A 588 46.68 41.51 2.92
N TRP A 589 46.93 40.42 2.17
CA TRP A 589 48.06 40.33 1.22
C TRP A 589 48.01 41.41 0.14
N LYS A 590 46.82 41.81 -0.34
CA LYS A 590 46.67 42.93 -1.29
C LYS A 590 46.94 44.29 -0.64
N GLU A 591 46.53 44.47 0.61
CA GLU A 591 46.75 45.69 1.40
C GLU A 591 48.23 45.87 1.75
N GLU A 592 48.88 44.81 2.26
CA GLU A 592 50.32 44.78 2.55
C GLU A 592 51.15 44.95 1.27
N SER A 593 50.80 44.26 0.18
CA SER A 593 51.47 44.43 -1.12
C SER A 593 51.35 45.89 -1.60
N ARG A 594 50.17 46.50 -1.54
CA ARG A 594 49.99 47.93 -1.87
C ARG A 594 50.82 48.83 -0.96
N ALA A 595 50.81 48.60 0.35
CA ALA A 595 51.55 49.42 1.31
C ALA A 595 53.07 49.32 1.12
N VAL A 596 53.57 48.13 0.75
CA VAL A 596 54.99 47.92 0.39
C VAL A 596 55.32 48.60 -0.94
N THR A 597 54.48 48.43 -1.98
CA THR A 597 54.66 49.15 -3.26
C THR A 597 54.64 50.66 -3.07
N GLN A 598 53.69 51.20 -2.30
CA GLN A 598 53.59 52.63 -2.02
C GLN A 598 54.81 53.18 -1.27
N LYS A 599 55.38 52.42 -0.31
CA LYS A 599 56.65 52.78 0.35
C LYS A 599 57.85 52.77 -0.61
N PHE A 600 57.90 51.81 -1.54
CA PHE A 600 58.92 51.82 -2.60
C PHE A 600 58.72 52.97 -3.59
N GLU A 601 57.49 53.32 -3.97
CA GLU A 601 57.20 54.48 -4.81
C GLU A 601 57.54 55.81 -4.11
N GLN A 602 57.25 55.93 -2.80
CA GLN A 602 57.65 57.08 -1.99
C GLN A 602 59.16 57.24 -1.95
N THR A 603 59.90 56.20 -1.54
CA THR A 603 61.37 56.24 -1.48
C THR A 603 62.04 56.43 -2.85
N VAL A 604 61.48 55.88 -3.93
CA VAL A 604 61.93 56.17 -5.31
C VAL A 604 61.68 57.63 -5.68
N ASN A 605 60.56 58.22 -5.26
CA ASN A 605 60.28 59.64 -5.50
C ASN A 605 61.16 60.58 -4.65
N GLU A 606 61.44 60.23 -3.39
CA GLU A 606 62.40 60.93 -2.52
C GLU A 606 63.81 60.90 -3.12
N LEU A 607 64.28 59.72 -3.55
CA LEU A 607 65.57 59.58 -4.24
C LEU A 607 65.62 60.35 -5.56
N ARG A 608 64.52 60.40 -6.33
CA ARG A 608 64.43 61.26 -7.54
C ARG A 608 64.48 62.75 -7.19
N GLN A 609 63.84 63.19 -6.11
CA GLN A 609 63.90 64.57 -5.64
C GLN A 609 65.31 64.93 -5.16
N GLU A 610 65.98 64.07 -4.40
CA GLU A 610 67.35 64.29 -3.95
C GLU A 610 68.34 64.27 -5.12
N ILE A 611 68.19 63.34 -6.08
CA ILE A 611 68.97 63.36 -7.34
C ILE A 611 68.78 64.69 -8.08
N ASN A 612 67.55 65.21 -8.18
CA ASN A 612 67.30 66.49 -8.84
C ASN A 612 67.84 67.69 -8.05
N LYS A 613 67.87 67.63 -6.72
CA LYS A 613 68.48 68.63 -5.83
C LYS A 613 70.01 68.60 -5.93
N GLN A 614 70.64 67.43 -5.95
CA GLN A 614 72.07 67.27 -6.17
C GLN A 614 72.48 67.66 -7.60
N LYS A 615 71.65 67.41 -8.62
CA LYS A 615 71.82 67.95 -9.97
C LYS A 615 71.85 69.47 -9.95
N ARG A 616 70.79 70.13 -9.46
CA ARG A 616 70.74 71.60 -9.35
C ARG A 616 71.96 72.18 -8.65
N ARG A 617 72.40 71.57 -7.54
CA ARG A 617 73.61 71.97 -6.81
C ARG A 617 74.88 71.78 -7.63
N ASN A 618 74.97 70.72 -8.43
CA ASN A 618 76.09 70.48 -9.33
C ASN A 618 76.07 71.48 -10.50
N ASP A 619 74.90 71.77 -11.07
CA ASP A 619 74.71 72.80 -12.11
C ASP A 619 75.11 74.19 -11.57
N GLU A 620 74.72 74.53 -10.34
CA GLU A 620 75.10 75.76 -9.61
C GLU A 620 76.61 75.83 -9.34
N LEU A 621 77.23 74.75 -8.85
CA LEU A 621 78.68 74.67 -8.63
C LEU A 621 79.47 74.73 -9.94
N ASN A 622 78.95 74.17 -11.05
CA ASN A 622 79.56 74.32 -12.37
C ASN A 622 79.36 75.73 -12.95
N GLY A 623 78.26 76.41 -12.60
CA GLY A 623 78.07 77.84 -12.86
C GLY A 623 79.15 78.67 -12.17
N GLN A 624 79.27 78.55 -10.84
CA GLN A 624 80.31 79.20 -10.04
C GLN A 624 81.72 78.88 -10.55
N LEU A 625 82.00 77.62 -10.90
CA LEU A 625 83.30 77.22 -11.47
C LEU A 625 83.58 77.86 -12.85
N ASN A 626 82.55 78.10 -13.66
CA ASN A 626 82.69 78.79 -14.94
C ASN A 626 82.79 80.31 -14.78
N GLU A 627 82.11 80.90 -13.79
CA GLU A 627 82.27 82.31 -13.40
C GLU A 627 83.70 82.57 -12.88
N GLU A 628 84.21 81.72 -11.99
CA GLU A 628 85.60 81.77 -11.52
C GLU A 628 86.61 81.55 -12.65
N ARG A 629 86.32 80.67 -13.62
CA ARG A 629 87.15 80.52 -14.83
C ARG A 629 87.15 81.78 -15.69
N GLN A 630 86.00 82.38 -15.95
CA GLN A 630 85.90 83.63 -16.72
C GLN A 630 86.60 84.78 -16.00
N ALA A 631 86.44 84.90 -14.67
CA ALA A 631 87.18 85.85 -13.86
C ALA A 631 88.71 85.61 -13.93
N ARG A 632 89.15 84.34 -13.93
CA ARG A 632 90.56 83.98 -14.09
C ARG A 632 91.09 84.30 -15.49
N GLU A 633 90.33 84.02 -16.55
CA GLU A 633 90.65 84.36 -17.94
C GLU A 633 90.70 85.88 -18.15
N GLU A 634 89.78 86.64 -17.56
CA GLU A 634 89.84 88.10 -17.49
C GLU A 634 91.10 88.59 -16.76
N LEU A 635 91.48 87.98 -15.64
CA LEU A 635 92.69 88.32 -14.90
C LEU A 635 93.96 87.95 -15.69
N GLU A 636 93.98 86.85 -16.43
CA GLU A 636 95.06 86.49 -17.36
C GLU A 636 95.14 87.46 -18.56
N SER A 637 94.00 87.96 -19.06
CA SER A 637 93.93 89.01 -20.08
C SER A 637 94.42 90.38 -19.56
N LYS A 638 94.06 90.74 -18.33
CA LYS A 638 94.56 91.94 -17.63
C LYS A 638 96.06 91.83 -17.33
N LEU A 639 96.53 90.63 -16.98
CA LEU A 639 97.95 90.35 -16.74
C LEU A 639 98.77 90.38 -18.04
N SER A 640 98.26 89.82 -19.15
CA SER A 640 98.95 89.82 -20.44
C SER A 640 98.98 91.20 -21.10
N SER A 641 97.90 91.98 -21.01
CA SER A 641 97.92 93.40 -21.43
C SER A 641 98.84 94.26 -20.56
N SER A 642 98.91 93.99 -19.25
CA SER A 642 99.91 94.60 -18.36
C SER A 642 101.35 94.22 -18.73
N LYS A 643 101.63 92.95 -19.06
CA LYS A 643 102.94 92.50 -19.57
C LYS A 643 103.31 93.18 -20.89
N LEU A 644 102.40 93.25 -21.86
CA LEU A 644 102.63 93.98 -23.11
C LEU A 644 102.89 95.47 -22.88
N SER A 645 102.21 96.09 -21.92
CA SER A 645 102.49 97.47 -21.51
C SER A 645 103.88 97.60 -20.84
N HIS A 646 104.30 96.59 -20.07
CA HIS A 646 105.61 96.57 -19.42
C HIS A 646 106.74 96.40 -20.44
N GLU A 647 106.61 95.45 -21.38
CA GLU A 647 107.54 95.26 -22.51
C GLU A 647 107.65 96.52 -23.37
N LYS A 648 106.53 97.20 -23.62
CA LYS A 648 106.51 98.46 -24.38
C LYS A 648 107.18 99.61 -23.63
N LEU A 649 106.99 99.71 -22.31
CA LEU A 649 107.70 100.68 -21.47
C LEU A 649 109.20 100.34 -21.38
N GLN A 650 109.57 99.06 -21.30
CA GLN A 650 110.95 98.59 -21.29
C GLN A 650 111.66 98.91 -22.61
N SER A 651 110.99 98.71 -23.75
CA SER A 651 111.47 99.16 -25.06
C SER A 651 111.64 100.69 -25.12
N MET A 652 110.71 101.47 -24.56
CA MET A 652 110.85 102.93 -24.48
C MET A 652 112.01 103.39 -23.60
N VAL A 653 112.38 102.63 -22.56
CA VAL A 653 113.57 102.87 -21.73
C VAL A 653 114.84 102.60 -22.52
N VAL A 654 114.96 101.46 -23.22
CA VAL A 654 116.12 101.16 -24.08
C VAL A 654 116.27 102.19 -25.21
N ASP A 655 115.17 102.64 -25.81
CA ASP A 655 115.15 103.73 -26.78
C ASP A 655 115.55 105.08 -26.17
N ALA A 656 115.43 105.28 -24.85
CA ALA A 656 115.87 106.50 -24.16
C ALA A 656 117.35 106.42 -23.77
N GLU A 657 117.81 105.27 -23.29
CA GLU A 657 119.21 104.97 -22.94
C GLU A 657 120.11 105.12 -24.17
N THR A 658 119.76 104.49 -25.29
CA THR A 658 120.50 104.62 -26.56
C THR A 658 120.58 106.05 -27.08
N ARG A 659 119.55 106.89 -26.83
CA ARG A 659 119.59 108.33 -27.12
C ARG A 659 120.50 109.11 -26.15
N ALA A 660 120.57 108.70 -24.87
CA ALA A 660 121.47 109.30 -23.88
C ALA A 660 122.95 109.00 -24.17
N ASP A 661 123.26 107.78 -24.64
CA ASP A 661 124.61 107.40 -25.08
C ASP A 661 125.03 108.15 -26.35
N ALA A 662 124.10 108.30 -27.32
CA ALA A 662 124.33 109.11 -28.52
C ALA A 662 124.60 110.59 -28.17
N ALA A 663 123.85 111.17 -27.22
CA ALA A 663 124.08 112.52 -26.73
C ALA A 663 125.44 112.66 -26.00
N SER A 664 125.80 111.71 -25.14
CA SER A 664 127.10 111.67 -24.45
C SER A 664 128.27 111.59 -25.43
N SER A 665 128.09 110.89 -26.55
CA SER A 665 129.06 110.82 -27.65
C SER A 665 129.23 112.16 -28.40
N GLN A 666 128.18 112.98 -28.46
CA GLN A 666 128.27 114.34 -29.02
C GLN A 666 128.94 115.33 -28.05
N VAL A 667 128.66 115.23 -26.74
CA VAL A 667 129.30 116.09 -25.73
C VAL A 667 130.82 115.87 -25.67
N THR A 668 131.27 114.61 -25.70
CA THR A 668 132.71 114.28 -25.68
C THR A 668 133.47 114.72 -26.94
N THR A 669 132.83 114.71 -28.12
CA THR A 669 133.45 115.24 -29.34
C THR A 669 133.53 116.77 -29.37
N LEU A 670 132.54 117.47 -28.81
CA LEU A 670 132.57 118.94 -28.67
C LEU A 670 133.65 119.42 -27.68
N LEU A 671 133.78 118.78 -26.51
CA LEU A 671 134.80 119.11 -25.49
C LEU A 671 136.24 118.99 -26.02
N ASN A 672 136.51 118.01 -26.87
CA ASN A 672 137.83 117.85 -27.50
C ASN A 672 138.14 118.98 -28.50
N ARG A 673 137.11 119.55 -29.16
CA ARG A 673 137.27 120.66 -30.12
C ARG A 673 137.47 122.01 -29.42
N GLU A 674 136.84 122.23 -28.27
CA GLU A 674 137.09 123.42 -27.43
C GLU A 674 138.54 123.47 -26.91
N ARG A 675 139.11 122.32 -26.53
CA ARG A 675 140.51 122.22 -26.07
C ARG A 675 141.53 122.67 -27.11
N GLN A 676 141.30 122.44 -28.40
CA GLN A 676 142.21 122.89 -29.48
C GLN A 676 142.20 124.42 -29.61
N LEU A 677 141.01 125.03 -29.69
CA LEU A 677 140.84 126.48 -29.85
C LEU A 677 141.44 127.28 -28.66
N LEU A 678 141.45 126.69 -27.46
CA LEU A 678 142.07 127.28 -26.27
C LEU A 678 143.60 127.27 -26.27
N GLN A 679 144.26 126.46 -27.11
CA GLN A 679 145.71 126.51 -27.28
C GLN A 679 146.12 127.60 -28.30
N GLU A 680 145.41 127.69 -29.43
CA GLU A 680 145.65 128.70 -30.47
C GLU A 680 145.52 130.13 -29.93
N ARG A 681 144.48 130.38 -29.11
CA ARG A 681 144.26 131.67 -28.44
C ARG A 681 145.42 132.10 -27.52
N LYS A 682 146.23 131.17 -27.01
CA LYS A 682 147.38 131.48 -26.14
C LYS A 682 148.65 131.87 -26.91
N LEU A 683 148.73 131.59 -28.20
CA LEU A 683 149.89 131.92 -29.04
C LEU A 683 149.77 133.34 -29.63
N LEU A 684 148.64 133.67 -30.26
CA LEU A 684 148.42 135.03 -30.82
C LEU A 684 148.58 136.14 -29.78
N ASN A 685 148.18 135.88 -28.53
CA ASN A 685 148.25 136.85 -27.43
C ASN A 685 149.67 137.17 -26.93
N ARG A 686 150.72 136.55 -27.53
CA ARG A 686 152.14 136.86 -27.26
C ARG A 686 152.80 137.73 -28.34
N GLU A 687 152.18 137.90 -29.50
CA GLU A 687 152.74 138.69 -30.60
C GLU A 687 152.14 140.11 -30.71
N PHE A 688 150.91 140.31 -30.18
CA PHE A 688 150.18 141.56 -30.32
C PHE A 688 150.75 142.74 -29.51
N GLU A 689 151.23 142.49 -28.29
CA GLU A 689 151.70 143.53 -27.34
C GLU A 689 153.20 143.89 -27.50
N ARG A 690 153.77 143.72 -28.69
CA ARG A 690 155.11 144.23 -29.04
C ARG A 690 155.06 145.53 -29.88
N LEU A 691 153.91 145.88 -30.47
CA LEU A 691 153.80 146.97 -31.45
C LEU A 691 152.49 147.79 -31.33
N LYS A 692 152.27 148.47 -30.20
CA LYS A 692 151.31 149.59 -30.12
C LYS A 692 151.65 150.59 -29.02
N LEU A 693 152.28 151.70 -29.40
CA LEU A 693 152.67 152.80 -28.52
C LEU A 693 152.03 154.13 -28.98
N GLU A 694 151.51 154.87 -28.00
CA GLU A 694 150.97 156.25 -28.05
C GLU A 694 149.58 156.59 -28.67
N LYS A 695 148.83 157.42 -27.89
CA LYS A 695 147.91 158.54 -28.28
C LYS A 695 146.44 158.31 -28.73
N SER A 696 145.60 157.96 -27.75
CA SER A 696 144.46 158.77 -27.19
C SER A 696 143.31 159.41 -28.03
N ARG A 697 142.06 158.93 -27.78
CA ARG A 697 140.74 159.67 -27.60
C ARG A 697 140.11 160.47 -28.80
N PRO A 698 138.79 160.83 -28.78
CA PRO A 698 137.57 160.09 -28.36
C PRO A 698 136.27 160.30 -29.23
N GLY A 699 135.24 159.43 -29.11
CA GLY A 699 133.83 159.67 -29.54
C GLY A 699 133.39 159.07 -30.90
N TYR A 700 132.09 158.92 -31.27
CA TYR A 700 130.82 159.18 -30.55
C TYR A 700 129.58 158.51 -31.22
N ASN A 701 128.72 157.78 -30.46
CA ASN A 701 127.30 157.35 -30.67
C ASN A 701 126.83 156.70 -32.02
N ARG A 702 125.72 155.94 -32.14
CA ARG A 702 124.36 155.94 -31.50
C ARG A 702 123.72 154.51 -31.53
N ILE A 703 122.52 154.15 -31.02
CA ILE A 703 121.60 154.47 -29.87
C ILE A 703 120.52 153.35 -29.87
N ARG A 704 120.12 152.79 -28.70
CA ARG A 704 118.73 152.31 -28.43
C ARG A 704 118.45 152.12 -26.91
N GLU A 705 117.32 151.47 -26.56
CA GLU A 705 116.54 151.67 -25.32
C GLU A 705 115.89 150.33 -24.78
N PRO A 706 115.43 150.23 -23.48
CA PRO A 706 116.25 149.54 -22.47
C PRO A 706 115.48 148.55 -21.48
N PRO A 707 115.38 148.69 -20.12
CA PRO A 707 115.67 147.52 -19.23
C PRO A 707 114.81 147.32 -17.93
N GLN A 708 115.10 146.25 -17.14
CA GLN A 708 115.04 146.16 -15.63
C GLN A 708 113.69 146.45 -14.88
N ARG A 709 113.38 146.01 -13.63
CA ARG A 709 114.03 145.18 -12.57
C ARG A 709 112.95 144.72 -11.52
N LEU A 710 113.26 143.67 -10.74
CA LEU A 710 112.82 143.37 -9.34
C LEU A 710 111.32 143.38 -8.92
N SER A 711 110.84 142.26 -8.35
CA SER A 711 110.26 142.18 -6.98
C SER A 711 109.66 140.78 -6.66
N ASP A 712 109.67 140.36 -5.39
CA ASP A 712 108.99 139.15 -4.89
C ASP A 712 107.59 139.46 -4.31
N LEU A 713 106.62 138.55 -4.45
CA LEU A 713 105.46 138.43 -3.54
C LEU A 713 104.69 137.09 -3.74
N LEU A 714 103.94 136.69 -2.72
CA LEU A 714 103.12 135.46 -2.67
C LEU A 714 101.62 135.82 -2.66
N SER A 715 100.79 135.14 -3.47
CA SER A 715 99.40 134.84 -3.07
C SER A 715 98.66 133.81 -3.96
N THR A 716 98.13 132.78 -3.30
CA THR A 716 96.77 132.16 -3.42
C THR A 716 95.91 132.28 -4.69
N ALA A 717 95.22 131.18 -5.01
CA ALA A 717 94.13 131.10 -6.00
C ALA A 717 92.78 131.71 -5.53
N ASN A 718 91.89 132.00 -6.50
CA ASN A 718 90.41 131.99 -6.41
C ASN A 718 89.86 131.98 -7.87
N THR A 719 88.83 131.23 -8.33
CA THR A 719 87.48 130.82 -7.85
C THR A 719 86.34 131.79 -8.22
N GLY A 720 85.10 131.28 -8.32
CA GLY A 720 83.89 132.01 -8.77
C GLY A 720 83.64 131.87 -10.29
N ALA A 721 82.54 131.36 -10.84
CA ALA A 721 81.17 131.04 -10.38
C ALA A 721 80.20 132.22 -10.23
N SER A 722 79.36 132.41 -11.27
CA SER A 722 78.05 133.12 -11.28
C SER A 722 77.42 132.79 -12.66
N ALA A 723 76.28 132.09 -12.81
CA ALA A 723 74.91 132.35 -12.34
C ALA A 723 74.17 133.48 -13.08
N HIS A 724 73.53 133.15 -14.22
CA HIS A 724 72.12 133.48 -14.45
C HIS A 724 71.47 132.69 -15.62
N GLU A 725 70.19 132.36 -15.47
CA GLU A 725 69.18 132.02 -16.50
C GLU A 725 68.84 133.22 -17.43
N PRO A 726 67.95 133.11 -18.46
CA PRO A 726 67.17 131.97 -19.00
C PRO A 726 67.22 131.84 -20.56
N ALA A 727 66.24 131.12 -21.14
CA ALA A 727 65.80 131.04 -22.55
C ALA A 727 66.65 130.12 -23.47
N VAL A 728 66.21 128.90 -23.86
CA VAL A 728 64.98 128.44 -24.55
C VAL A 728 65.01 128.64 -26.08
N ARG A 729 65.53 127.63 -26.81
CA ARG A 729 64.85 126.79 -27.83
C ARG A 729 65.86 125.69 -28.29
N LEU A 730 65.51 124.42 -28.50
CA LEU A 730 64.49 123.82 -29.40
C LEU A 730 64.81 124.05 -30.90
N ASP A 731 64.33 123.26 -31.87
CA ASP A 731 63.52 122.02 -31.92
C ASP A 731 64.29 121.03 -32.83
N LEU A 732 64.27 119.68 -32.78
CA LEU A 732 63.69 118.61 -31.93
C LEU A 732 64.56 117.33 -32.21
N MET A 733 64.32 116.04 -31.91
CA MET A 733 63.22 115.15 -31.45
C MET A 733 63.86 114.02 -30.59
N SER A 734 63.20 113.24 -29.72
CA SER A 734 61.83 113.29 -29.17
C SER A 734 61.72 112.48 -27.85
N PRO A 735 60.77 112.81 -26.96
CA PRO A 735 60.35 112.00 -25.79
C PRO A 735 59.35 110.87 -26.21
N ARG A 736 58.72 110.01 -25.38
CA ARG A 736 58.17 109.99 -23.98
C ARG A 736 58.23 108.53 -23.43
N ASP A 737 57.94 108.10 -22.19
CA ASP A 737 57.44 108.60 -20.87
C ASP A 737 57.73 107.48 -19.81
N ASP A 738 57.26 107.43 -18.54
CA ASP A 738 57.09 108.35 -17.38
C ASP A 738 56.11 107.65 -16.37
N GLY A 739 56.12 107.78 -15.04
CA GLY A 739 57.05 108.43 -14.10
C GLY A 739 56.53 108.45 -12.64
N TYR A 740 57.31 109.06 -11.73
CA TYR A 740 56.93 109.58 -10.40
C TYR A 740 56.51 108.67 -9.21
N LEU A 741 56.37 109.31 -8.04
CA LEU A 741 56.21 108.74 -6.68
C LEU A 741 54.75 108.62 -6.20
N ARG A 742 54.49 107.62 -5.35
CA ARG A 742 53.75 107.74 -4.05
C ARG A 742 54.06 106.49 -3.19
N GLU A 743 54.31 106.51 -1.88
CA GLU A 743 53.59 107.09 -0.72
C GLU A 743 52.11 106.63 -0.64
N LEU A 744 51.55 106.23 0.51
CA LEU A 744 52.08 105.88 1.85
C LEU A 744 50.97 105.08 2.58
N ASP A 745 51.28 104.49 3.74
CA ASP A 745 50.34 103.90 4.72
C ASP A 745 49.43 102.71 4.25
N GLY A 746 48.97 101.83 5.14
CA GLY A 746 49.35 101.65 6.54
C GLY A 746 48.38 100.75 7.32
N ILE A 747 48.89 100.10 8.37
CA ILE A 747 48.21 99.67 9.61
C ILE A 747 46.85 98.92 9.49
N GLY A 748 46.78 97.70 10.07
CA GLY A 748 45.58 97.35 10.88
C GLY A 748 44.92 95.98 10.67
N SER A 749 45.41 94.99 11.42
CA SER A 749 44.61 94.08 12.26
C SER A 749 43.13 93.75 11.95
N ARG A 750 42.86 92.43 11.83
CA ARG A 750 41.60 91.73 12.21
C ARG A 750 40.38 91.96 11.29
N THR A 751 39.49 90.99 11.06
CA THR A 751 39.37 89.59 11.53
C THR A 751 38.51 88.77 10.55
N SER A 752 38.74 87.44 10.49
CA SER A 752 37.77 86.35 10.21
C SER A 752 36.73 86.53 9.07
N TYR A 753 36.64 85.63 8.08
CA TYR A 753 36.33 84.21 8.30
C TYR A 753 36.63 83.31 7.08
N ASN A 754 36.80 82.01 7.37
CA ASN A 754 36.76 80.84 6.47
C ASN A 754 37.88 80.66 5.43
N GLY A 755 38.38 79.41 5.36
CA GLY A 755 39.40 78.95 4.41
C GLY A 755 38.90 78.85 2.96
N ILE A 756 39.77 78.85 1.94
CA ILE A 756 40.89 77.90 1.74
C ILE A 756 40.31 76.48 1.65
N SER A 757 39.96 76.00 0.45
CA SER A 757 40.83 75.36 -0.58
C SER A 757 40.62 73.84 -0.49
N ARG A 758 40.33 73.10 -1.58
CA ARG A 758 41.21 72.75 -2.71
C ARG A 758 42.59 72.24 -2.24
N ASP A 759 43.04 71.03 -2.59
CA ASP A 759 42.48 70.08 -3.55
C ASP A 759 42.75 68.61 -3.22
N ARG A 760 41.96 67.76 -3.90
CA ARG A 760 42.10 66.31 -4.13
C ARG A 760 43.45 65.64 -3.78
N VAL A 761 43.37 64.49 -3.11
CA VAL A 761 44.11 63.26 -3.45
C VAL A 761 43.27 62.04 -3.05
N ILE A 762 43.07 61.07 -3.97
CA ILE A 762 42.57 59.68 -3.75
C ILE A 762 41.10 59.56 -3.24
N LEU A 763 40.31 58.55 -3.64
CA LEU A 763 40.56 57.46 -4.62
C LEU A 763 40.22 57.87 -6.05
#